data_AF-A0AAE9E3S7-F1
#
_entry.id   AF-A0AAE9E3S7-F1
#
_cell.length_a   1.000
_cell.length_b   1.000
_cell.length_c   1.000
_cell.angle_alpha   90.00
_cell.angle_beta   90.00
_cell.angle_gamma   90.00
#
_symmetry.space_group_name_H-M   'P 1'
#
loop_
_entity.id
_entity.type
_entity.pdbx_description
1 polymer ?
#
loop_
_entity_poly.entity_id
_entity_poly.type
_entity_poly.pdbx_seq_one_letter_code
_entity_poly.pdbx_strand_id
1 'polypeptide(L)'
;MRFDDTNPAKENAHFEHVIKEDLAMLNIIPDRWTHSSDHFEMLLTMCEKLLKEGKAFVDDTDTETMRNEREQRQDSRNRGNTPDKNLQLWEEMKKGTEKGLTCCVRIKIDMKSNNGAMRDPTIYRCKPEEHVRTGLKYKVYPTYDFTCPIVDSVEGVTHALRTTEYHDRDDQYYFICDALGLRRPYIWEYARLNMTNTVMSKRKLTWFVDEGHVEGWDDPRLPTVRGVMRRGLTVDGLKQFIVAQGGSRSVVMMEWDKIWAFNKKVIDPVAPRYTALETTDSIVTIELVDSIGDDTSTVSLHPKNAEVGNKDIHKGKKLFLEQIDASTLKEDETVTFVNWGNIKIGKIEKKGNVVTKITASLQLDNTDYKKTTKVTWLGDVKTESGKPIPVVTAEYDHIISKAIIGKDEDWKQFINFNSVHYKKMIGEPAIKNVKKGDIIQLQRKGFYIVDQPYSQKSELSGVETPLLLISIPDGHTGKEAEKVPKAAAATNEQAKSSGSSEALQIYTSIEQQGNLVRDLKAKDAKSQDTKDAIAKLLELKKKFKDVTSADFKPGQPPAAPAQSSTGGSDIAAQIDAQGLLVRDLKAKDAKSQATKDAIAKLLELKKKYKDVTGSEYKPGAAPAAPAQPSTGGSDIAAQIDAQGLLVRDLKAKDAKSQATKDAIAKLLELKKQYKDVTGSDYKPGSAPAAAPAQPSTGGSDIAAQIDAQGLLVRDLKAKDAKSQATKDAIAKLLELKKQYKDVTGSDYKPGSAPAAAPAQPSTGGSDIAAQIDAQGLLVRDLKAKDAKSQETKDAIAKLLELKKKYKDVTGSDYKPGAAPAAPAAAPSSTGANGVDEAALLEEINQQGAAVREAKAKDPKSQESTDAINKLLALKATFKKVTGKDVPAPSNSKHGKKK
;
A
#
# COMPACT_ATOMS: atom_id res chain seq x y z
N MET A 1 1.16 28.15 -14.17
CA MET A 1 0.17 28.00 -13.08
C MET A 1 -1.14 28.57 -13.58
N ARG A 2 -2.18 27.75 -13.60
CA ARG A 2 -3.53 28.18 -13.97
C ARG A 2 -4.43 28.11 -12.73
N PHE A 3 -5.18 29.17 -12.45
CA PHE A 3 -6.28 29.13 -11.50
C PHE A 3 -7.54 28.68 -12.24
N ASP A 4 -8.15 27.58 -11.80
CA ASP A 4 -9.37 27.06 -12.44
C ASP A 4 -10.63 27.65 -11.79
N ASP A 5 -10.88 28.92 -12.08
CA ASP A 5 -11.90 29.77 -11.45
C ASP A 5 -13.32 29.60 -12.04
N THR A 6 -13.61 28.45 -12.65
CA THR A 6 -14.84 28.17 -13.41
C THR A 6 -16.17 28.23 -12.63
N ASN A 7 -16.17 28.29 -11.30
CA ASN A 7 -17.38 28.25 -10.47
C ASN A 7 -17.46 29.44 -9.48
N PRO A 8 -18.20 30.53 -9.79
CA PRO A 8 -18.23 31.74 -8.97
C PRO A 8 -18.52 31.51 -7.48
N ALA A 9 -19.57 30.78 -7.09
CA ALA A 9 -19.93 30.54 -5.69
C ALA A 9 -18.89 29.83 -4.77
N LYS A 10 -17.68 29.49 -5.23
CA LYS A 10 -16.64 28.88 -4.36
C LYS A 10 -15.29 29.57 -4.40
N GLU A 11 -15.06 30.44 -5.39
CA GLU A 11 -13.77 31.09 -5.57
C GLU A 11 -13.75 32.45 -4.88
N ASN A 12 -12.59 32.79 -4.31
CA ASN A 12 -12.38 33.99 -3.51
C ASN A 12 -10.93 34.43 -3.71
N ALA A 13 -10.69 35.72 -3.92
CA ALA A 13 -9.37 36.31 -4.09
C ALA A 13 -8.41 35.96 -2.92
N HIS A 14 -8.93 35.73 -1.71
CA HIS A 14 -8.16 35.24 -0.58
C HIS A 14 -7.50 33.87 -0.85
N PHE A 15 -8.21 32.92 -1.48
CA PHE A 15 -7.60 31.62 -1.85
C PHE A 15 -6.53 31.78 -2.94
N GLU A 16 -6.73 32.69 -3.91
CA GLU A 16 -5.71 32.97 -4.93
C GLU A 16 -4.42 33.54 -4.30
N HIS A 17 -4.57 34.45 -3.33
CA HIS A 17 -3.46 35.03 -2.59
C HIS A 17 -2.73 33.96 -1.74
N VAL A 18 -3.46 33.16 -0.97
CA VAL A 18 -2.91 32.06 -0.17
C VAL A 18 -2.14 31.05 -1.03
N ILE A 19 -2.65 30.69 -2.22
CA ILE A 19 -1.96 29.78 -3.14
C ILE A 19 -0.67 30.41 -3.70
N LYS A 20 -0.64 31.72 -3.97
CA LYS A 20 0.59 32.43 -4.41
C LYS A 20 1.67 32.41 -3.33
N GLU A 21 1.28 32.69 -2.08
CA GLU A 21 2.17 32.60 -0.91
C GLU A 21 2.67 31.16 -0.69
N ASP A 22 1.81 30.15 -0.77
CA ASP A 22 2.19 28.74 -0.59
C ASP A 22 3.15 28.25 -1.70
N LEU A 23 2.95 28.68 -2.94
CA LEU A 23 3.87 28.39 -4.06
C LEU A 23 5.24 29.05 -3.85
N ALA A 24 5.27 30.30 -3.37
CA ALA A 24 6.51 30.97 -3.01
C ALA A 24 7.22 30.27 -1.85
N MET A 25 6.51 29.88 -0.80
CA MET A 25 7.02 29.12 0.35
C MET A 25 7.64 27.76 -0.07
N LEU A 26 7.11 27.11 -1.10
CA LEU A 26 7.64 25.87 -1.67
C LEU A 26 8.80 26.06 -2.66
N ASN A 27 9.21 27.30 -2.92
CA ASN A 27 10.14 27.67 -4.00
C ASN A 27 9.70 27.07 -5.35
N ILE A 28 8.43 27.31 -5.73
CA ILE A 28 7.84 26.92 -7.02
C ILE A 28 7.54 28.20 -7.80
N ILE A 29 8.30 28.44 -8.87
CA ILE A 29 8.14 29.58 -9.77
C ILE A 29 7.46 29.09 -11.06
N PRO A 30 6.21 29.51 -11.37
CA PRO A 30 5.56 29.12 -12.61
C PRO A 30 6.00 29.98 -13.80
N ASP A 31 6.18 29.38 -14.97
CA ASP A 31 6.59 30.09 -16.21
C ASP A 31 5.57 31.14 -16.67
N ARG A 32 4.30 30.93 -16.33
CA ARG A 32 3.13 31.78 -16.67
C ARG A 32 2.09 31.72 -15.57
N TRP A 33 1.32 32.79 -15.45
CA TRP A 33 0.09 32.86 -14.65
C TRP A 33 -1.10 33.06 -15.59
N THR A 34 -2.11 32.22 -15.48
CA THR A 34 -3.38 32.31 -16.23
C THR A 34 -4.57 31.92 -15.36
N HIS A 35 -5.77 32.25 -15.81
CA HIS A 35 -7.04 31.85 -15.20
C HIS A 35 -7.93 31.17 -16.24
N SER A 36 -8.74 30.20 -15.83
CA SER A 36 -9.78 29.63 -16.71
C SER A 36 -10.74 30.71 -17.24
N SER A 37 -10.99 31.75 -16.44
CA SER A 37 -11.83 32.90 -16.81
C SER A 37 -11.24 33.81 -17.89
N ASP A 38 -9.93 33.79 -18.13
CA ASP A 38 -9.32 34.50 -19.29
C ASP A 38 -9.84 33.92 -20.62
N HIS A 39 -10.29 32.66 -20.60
CA HIS A 39 -10.71 31.90 -21.78
C HIS A 39 -12.24 31.85 -21.97
N PHE A 40 -13.05 32.47 -21.09
CA PHE A 40 -14.53 32.34 -21.12
C PHE A 40 -15.15 32.69 -22.48
N GLU A 41 -14.69 33.75 -23.17
CA GLU A 41 -15.24 34.15 -24.49
C GLU A 41 -15.00 33.09 -25.57
N MET A 42 -13.84 32.43 -25.55
CA MET A 42 -13.52 31.29 -26.42
C MET A 42 -14.38 30.07 -26.06
N LEU A 43 -14.56 29.79 -24.76
CA LEU A 43 -15.36 28.67 -24.27
C LEU A 43 -16.85 28.84 -24.64
N LEU A 44 -17.38 30.07 -24.63
CA LEU A 44 -18.73 30.37 -25.12
C LEU A 44 -18.84 30.11 -26.62
N THR A 45 -17.88 30.60 -27.39
CA THR A 45 -17.80 30.41 -28.85
C THR A 45 -17.75 28.91 -29.22
N MET A 46 -16.98 28.11 -28.49
CA MET A 46 -16.90 26.66 -28.69
C MET A 46 -18.19 25.91 -28.26
N CYS A 47 -18.87 26.36 -27.20
CA CYS A 47 -20.19 25.84 -26.82
C CYS A 47 -21.23 26.09 -27.93
N GLU A 48 -21.26 27.32 -28.47
CA GLU A 48 -22.15 27.66 -29.58
C GLU A 48 -21.86 26.89 -30.86
N LYS A 49 -20.58 26.61 -31.17
CA LYS A 49 -20.19 25.72 -32.27
C LYS A 49 -20.83 24.34 -32.10
N LEU A 50 -20.74 23.73 -30.92
CA LEU A 50 -21.33 22.42 -30.65
C LEU A 50 -22.87 22.43 -30.72
N LEU A 51 -23.52 23.53 -30.32
CA LEU A 51 -24.98 23.69 -30.44
C LEU A 51 -25.41 23.83 -31.91
N LYS A 52 -24.68 24.63 -32.71
CA LYS A 52 -24.90 24.83 -34.15
C LYS A 52 -24.66 23.53 -34.94
N GLU A 53 -23.63 22.77 -34.60
CA GLU A 53 -23.33 21.45 -35.17
C GLU A 53 -24.22 20.31 -34.64
N GLY A 54 -25.19 20.59 -33.76
CA GLY A 54 -26.10 19.60 -33.16
C GLY A 54 -25.45 18.62 -32.18
N LYS A 55 -24.14 18.76 -31.93
CA LYS A 55 -23.31 17.98 -30.99
C LYS A 55 -23.56 18.32 -29.52
N ALA A 56 -24.30 19.39 -29.22
CA ALA A 56 -24.79 19.72 -27.88
C ALA A 56 -26.29 20.04 -27.92
N PHE A 57 -26.92 20.11 -26.76
CA PHE A 57 -28.30 20.58 -26.59
C PHE A 57 -28.48 21.31 -25.26
N VAL A 58 -29.50 22.17 -25.19
CA VAL A 58 -29.94 22.77 -23.93
C VAL A 58 -31.02 21.88 -23.32
N ASP A 59 -30.84 21.53 -22.06
CA ASP A 59 -31.69 20.63 -21.29
C ASP A 59 -32.31 21.36 -20.10
N ASP A 60 -33.63 21.22 -19.96
CA ASP A 60 -34.45 21.81 -18.89
C ASP A 60 -35.08 20.76 -17.96
N THR A 61 -34.65 19.51 -18.07
CA THR A 61 -34.97 18.44 -17.11
C THR A 61 -34.31 18.75 -15.76
N ASP A 62 -35.02 18.51 -14.66
CA ASP A 62 -34.50 18.73 -13.31
C ASP A 62 -33.34 17.79 -12.94
N THR A 63 -32.62 18.12 -11.86
CA THR A 63 -31.39 17.39 -11.48
C THR A 63 -31.64 15.94 -11.04
N GLU A 64 -32.81 15.60 -10.49
CA GLU A 64 -33.12 14.23 -10.05
C GLU A 64 -33.57 13.38 -11.24
N THR A 65 -34.47 13.89 -12.08
CA THR A 65 -34.90 13.20 -13.30
C THR A 65 -33.73 13.03 -14.28
N MET A 66 -32.90 14.06 -14.49
CA MET A 66 -31.68 13.96 -15.31
C MET A 66 -30.68 12.93 -14.76
N ARG A 67 -30.62 12.76 -13.43
CA ARG A 67 -29.83 11.71 -12.80
C ARG A 67 -30.42 10.33 -13.10
N ASN A 68 -31.73 10.17 -12.92
CA ASN A 68 -32.45 8.93 -13.16
C ASN A 68 -32.37 8.50 -14.65
N GLU A 69 -32.54 9.44 -15.59
CA GLU A 69 -32.27 9.25 -17.03
C GLU A 69 -30.86 8.70 -17.29
N ARG A 70 -29.83 9.31 -16.70
CA ARG A 70 -28.42 8.91 -16.88
C ARG A 70 -28.08 7.57 -16.22
N GLU A 71 -28.71 7.24 -15.08
CA GLU A 71 -28.56 5.92 -14.46
C GLU A 71 -29.28 4.82 -15.27
N GLN A 72 -30.50 5.10 -15.76
CA GLN A 72 -31.31 4.20 -16.60
C GLN A 72 -30.91 4.16 -18.08
N ARG A 73 -29.93 4.98 -18.50
CA ARG A 73 -29.45 5.10 -19.90
C ARG A 73 -30.55 5.54 -20.89
N GLN A 74 -31.41 6.46 -20.48
CA GLN A 74 -32.50 7.02 -21.29
C GLN A 74 -32.16 8.45 -21.74
N ASP A 75 -32.44 8.76 -23.01
CA ASP A 75 -32.17 10.08 -23.60
C ASP A 75 -33.17 11.11 -23.05
N SER A 76 -32.69 12.29 -22.63
CA SER A 76 -33.56 13.41 -22.22
C SER A 76 -34.51 13.79 -23.35
N ARG A 77 -35.74 14.20 -22.99
CA ARG A 77 -36.73 14.80 -23.90
C ARG A 77 -36.16 15.93 -24.78
N ASN A 78 -35.12 16.63 -24.29
CA ASN A 78 -34.47 17.74 -24.97
C ASN A 78 -33.34 17.32 -25.93
N ARG A 79 -32.86 16.07 -25.89
CA ARG A 79 -31.71 15.62 -26.69
C ARG A 79 -31.96 15.75 -28.20
N GLY A 80 -33.21 15.60 -28.62
CA GLY A 80 -33.70 15.79 -29.99
C GLY A 80 -34.00 17.24 -30.40
N ASN A 81 -33.76 18.24 -29.54
CA ASN A 81 -33.98 19.65 -29.89
C ASN A 81 -33.16 20.06 -31.12
N THR A 82 -33.76 20.84 -32.03
CA THR A 82 -33.09 21.42 -33.20
C THR A 82 -32.02 22.44 -32.79
N PRO A 83 -31.02 22.72 -33.65
CA PRO A 83 -30.01 23.75 -33.37
C PRO A 83 -30.63 25.11 -33.01
N ASP A 84 -31.67 25.56 -33.73
CA ASP A 84 -32.32 26.85 -33.48
C ASP A 84 -33.01 26.92 -32.11
N LYS A 85 -33.74 25.86 -31.71
CA LYS A 85 -34.36 25.77 -30.38
C LYS A 85 -33.30 25.75 -29.28
N ASN A 86 -32.19 25.06 -29.50
CA ASN A 86 -31.07 25.04 -28.55
C ASN A 86 -30.41 26.43 -28.44
N LEU A 87 -30.24 27.16 -29.56
CA LEU A 87 -29.69 28.51 -29.55
C LEU A 87 -30.64 29.51 -28.85
N GLN A 88 -31.94 29.43 -29.09
CA GLN A 88 -32.94 30.24 -28.38
C GLN A 88 -32.85 30.04 -26.85
N LEU A 89 -32.84 28.79 -26.39
CA LEU A 89 -32.68 28.47 -24.96
C LEU A 89 -31.31 28.89 -24.41
N TRP A 90 -30.26 28.88 -25.24
CA TRP A 90 -28.92 29.35 -24.87
C TRP A 90 -28.84 30.87 -24.73
N GLU A 91 -29.55 31.65 -25.54
CA GLU A 91 -29.69 33.10 -25.31
C GLU A 91 -30.42 33.40 -24.00
N GLU A 92 -31.47 32.63 -23.68
CA GLU A 92 -32.17 32.76 -22.40
C GLU A 92 -31.26 32.41 -21.20
N MET A 93 -30.42 31.38 -21.33
CA MET A 93 -29.36 31.10 -20.35
C MET A 93 -28.36 32.26 -20.23
N LYS A 94 -27.82 32.79 -21.35
CA LYS A 94 -26.83 33.90 -21.34
C LYS A 94 -27.39 35.18 -20.71
N LYS A 95 -28.68 35.48 -20.90
CA LYS A 95 -29.40 36.58 -20.24
C LYS A 95 -29.68 36.31 -18.75
N GLY A 96 -29.74 35.05 -18.34
CA GLY A 96 -30.10 34.64 -16.98
C GLY A 96 -31.60 34.79 -16.67
N THR A 97 -32.48 34.62 -17.66
CA THR A 97 -33.94 34.70 -17.45
C THR A 97 -34.45 33.54 -16.61
N GLU A 98 -35.68 33.62 -16.06
CA GLU A 98 -36.30 32.53 -15.31
C GLU A 98 -36.24 31.19 -16.08
N LYS A 99 -36.45 31.22 -17.40
CA LYS A 99 -36.30 30.01 -18.21
C LYS A 99 -34.84 29.57 -18.31
N GLY A 100 -33.92 30.49 -18.57
CA GLY A 100 -32.48 30.22 -18.59
C GLY A 100 -31.94 29.62 -17.29
N LEU A 101 -32.47 30.02 -16.14
CA LEU A 101 -32.11 29.49 -14.81
C LEU A 101 -32.52 28.01 -14.63
N THR A 102 -33.57 27.54 -15.32
CA THR A 102 -33.95 26.11 -15.33
C THR A 102 -33.06 25.25 -16.25
N CYS A 103 -32.18 25.87 -17.05
CA CYS A 103 -31.49 25.20 -18.15
C CYS A 103 -29.99 24.95 -17.90
N CYS A 104 -29.49 23.88 -18.50
CA CYS A 104 -28.05 23.60 -18.63
C CYS A 104 -27.71 23.15 -20.06
N VAL A 105 -26.45 23.25 -20.48
CA VAL A 105 -26.01 22.69 -21.76
C VAL A 105 -25.38 21.32 -21.52
N ARG A 106 -25.80 20.31 -22.28
CA ARG A 106 -25.23 18.96 -22.30
C ARG A 106 -24.60 18.68 -23.67
N ILE A 107 -23.39 18.10 -23.67
CA ILE A 107 -22.77 17.61 -24.90
C ILE A 107 -23.33 16.21 -25.22
N LYS A 108 -23.61 15.93 -26.49
CA LYS A 108 -24.11 14.63 -26.95
C LYS A 108 -22.94 13.70 -27.20
N ILE A 109 -22.91 12.61 -26.45
CA ILE A 109 -21.89 11.56 -26.53
C ILE A 109 -22.64 10.22 -26.68
N ASP A 110 -22.65 9.36 -25.66
CA ASP A 110 -23.35 8.09 -25.67
C ASP A 110 -24.06 7.80 -24.33
N MET A 111 -25.37 8.04 -24.31
CA MET A 111 -26.25 7.69 -23.19
C MET A 111 -26.28 6.18 -22.88
N LYS A 112 -25.95 5.31 -23.83
CA LYS A 112 -25.88 3.86 -23.63
C LYS A 112 -24.53 3.39 -23.09
N SER A 113 -23.53 4.27 -22.97
CA SER A 113 -22.17 3.89 -22.57
C SER A 113 -22.12 3.22 -21.19
N ASN A 114 -21.22 2.26 -21.03
CA ASN A 114 -20.90 1.69 -19.73
C ASN A 114 -20.21 2.72 -18.82
N ASN A 115 -19.39 3.61 -19.41
CA ASN A 115 -18.78 4.74 -18.71
C ASN A 115 -19.84 5.81 -18.41
N GLY A 116 -20.04 6.15 -17.12
CA GLY A 116 -21.04 7.12 -16.69
C GLY A 116 -20.71 8.57 -17.06
N ALA A 117 -19.42 8.93 -17.23
CA ALA A 117 -19.00 10.26 -17.68
C ALA A 117 -19.42 10.53 -19.13
N MET A 118 -19.45 9.48 -19.96
CA MET A 118 -19.82 9.54 -21.38
C MET A 118 -21.34 9.63 -21.63
N ARG A 119 -22.18 9.60 -20.59
CA ARG A 119 -23.65 9.73 -20.72
C ARG A 119 -24.08 11.18 -20.72
N ASP A 120 -23.98 11.82 -21.89
CA ASP A 120 -24.29 13.23 -22.19
C ASP A 120 -24.07 14.20 -21.00
N PRO A 121 -22.82 14.49 -20.63
CA PRO A 121 -22.48 15.29 -19.46
C PRO A 121 -22.75 16.79 -19.66
N THR A 122 -23.01 17.50 -18.54
CA THR A 122 -23.20 18.95 -18.52
C THR A 122 -21.89 19.69 -18.81
N ILE A 123 -21.90 20.56 -19.83
CA ILE A 123 -20.75 21.41 -20.22
C ILE A 123 -20.90 22.88 -19.80
N TYR A 124 -22.13 23.36 -19.60
CA TYR A 124 -22.42 24.72 -19.11
C TYR A 124 -23.63 24.74 -18.18
N ARG A 125 -23.66 25.68 -17.23
CA ARG A 125 -24.77 25.92 -16.30
C ARG A 125 -25.12 27.40 -16.26
N CYS A 126 -26.41 27.73 -16.15
CA CYS A 126 -26.83 29.07 -15.78
C CYS A 126 -26.64 29.28 -14.26
N LYS A 127 -25.95 30.36 -13.90
CA LYS A 127 -25.65 30.79 -12.52
C LYS A 127 -25.48 32.31 -12.55
N PRO A 128 -26.45 33.11 -12.06
CA PRO A 128 -26.39 34.57 -12.17
C PRO A 128 -25.46 35.24 -11.14
N GLU A 129 -24.62 34.44 -10.48
CA GLU A 129 -23.64 34.77 -9.45
C GLU A 129 -22.56 35.73 -9.98
N GLU A 130 -21.92 36.48 -9.06
CA GLU A 130 -20.76 37.31 -9.38
C GLU A 130 -19.47 36.48 -9.41
N HIS A 131 -18.62 36.72 -10.41
CA HIS A 131 -17.33 36.05 -10.56
C HIS A 131 -16.16 36.96 -10.20
N VAL A 132 -15.26 36.46 -9.34
CA VAL A 132 -14.16 37.19 -8.69
C VAL A 132 -13.27 38.05 -9.61
N ARG A 133 -13.12 37.69 -10.90
CA ARG A 133 -12.34 38.48 -11.89
C ARG A 133 -13.16 39.16 -12.99
N THR A 134 -14.42 38.77 -13.20
CA THR A 134 -15.23 39.24 -14.33
C THR A 134 -16.57 39.87 -13.91
N GLY A 135 -16.77 40.05 -12.60
CA GLY A 135 -17.96 40.63 -12.01
C GLY A 135 -19.22 39.91 -12.47
N LEU A 136 -20.21 40.71 -12.88
CA LEU A 136 -21.51 40.24 -13.38
C LEU A 136 -21.54 40.04 -14.91
N LYS A 137 -20.40 40.11 -15.64
CA LYS A 137 -20.35 40.03 -17.12
C LYS A 137 -21.01 38.75 -17.67
N TYR A 138 -20.85 37.63 -16.97
CA TYR A 138 -21.36 36.34 -17.41
C TYR A 138 -22.43 35.81 -16.45
N LYS A 139 -23.48 35.19 -17.01
CA LYS A 139 -24.55 34.48 -16.28
C LYS A 139 -24.56 32.98 -16.54
N VAL A 140 -23.68 32.52 -17.43
CA VAL A 140 -23.45 31.11 -17.75
C VAL A 140 -21.98 30.79 -17.54
N TYR A 141 -21.71 29.65 -16.91
CA TYR A 141 -20.36 29.24 -16.54
C TYR A 141 -20.08 27.81 -17.03
N PRO A 142 -18.91 27.55 -17.64
CA PRO A 142 -18.55 26.24 -18.14
C PRO A 142 -18.26 25.28 -16.97
N THR A 143 -18.36 23.98 -17.20
CA THR A 143 -17.90 22.99 -16.22
C THR A 143 -16.39 22.74 -16.35
N TYR A 144 -15.77 22.26 -15.27
CA TYR A 144 -14.39 21.76 -15.26
C TYR A 144 -14.09 20.84 -16.45
N ASP A 145 -15.00 19.89 -16.71
CA ASP A 145 -14.85 18.86 -17.73
C ASP A 145 -14.90 19.40 -19.17
N PHE A 146 -15.54 20.55 -19.39
CA PHE A 146 -15.50 21.26 -20.67
C PHE A 146 -14.27 22.18 -20.78
N THR A 147 -13.95 22.86 -19.69
CA THR A 147 -12.89 23.87 -19.65
C THR A 147 -11.50 23.26 -19.82
N CYS A 148 -11.15 22.23 -19.04
CA CYS A 148 -9.82 21.64 -19.03
C CYS A 148 -9.34 21.17 -20.42
N PRO A 149 -10.04 20.30 -21.18
CA PRO A 149 -9.56 19.84 -22.49
C PRO A 149 -9.34 20.98 -23.49
N ILE A 150 -10.16 22.04 -23.43
CA ILE A 150 -10.04 23.19 -24.30
C ILE A 150 -8.82 24.04 -23.92
N VAL A 151 -8.73 24.46 -22.65
CA VAL A 151 -7.69 25.36 -22.17
C VAL A 151 -6.32 24.68 -22.17
N ASP A 152 -6.23 23.39 -21.81
CA ASP A 152 -4.99 22.62 -21.91
C ASP A 152 -4.49 22.50 -23.36
N SER A 153 -5.41 22.32 -24.33
CA SER A 153 -5.07 22.30 -25.75
C SER A 153 -4.49 23.65 -26.20
N VAL A 154 -5.16 24.75 -25.82
CA VAL A 154 -4.85 26.13 -26.28
C VAL A 154 -3.62 26.72 -25.58
N GLU A 155 -3.44 26.49 -24.28
CA GLU A 155 -2.25 26.95 -23.53
C GLU A 155 -0.97 26.16 -23.88
N GLY A 156 -1.07 25.11 -24.72
CA GLY A 156 0.07 24.33 -25.19
C GLY A 156 0.48 23.18 -24.26
N VAL A 157 -0.36 22.79 -23.29
CA VAL A 157 -0.08 21.68 -22.36
C VAL A 157 0.20 20.40 -23.13
N THR A 158 1.40 19.84 -22.96
CA THR A 158 1.79 18.58 -23.62
C THR A 158 1.34 17.36 -22.81
N HIS A 159 1.42 17.44 -21.48
CA HIS A 159 1.08 16.37 -20.55
C HIS A 159 0.12 16.90 -19.48
N ALA A 160 -1.12 16.41 -19.47
CA ALA A 160 -2.12 16.72 -18.47
C ALA A 160 -1.97 15.75 -17.28
N LEU A 161 -1.21 16.17 -16.25
CA LEU A 161 -0.98 15.36 -15.05
C LEU A 161 -2.19 15.48 -14.11
N ARG A 162 -2.93 14.38 -13.87
CA ARG A 162 -4.16 14.38 -13.05
C ARG A 162 -4.21 13.22 -12.05
N THR A 163 -5.08 13.31 -11.03
CA THR A 163 -5.28 12.19 -10.12
C THR A 163 -6.16 11.10 -10.73
N THR A 164 -5.92 9.83 -10.38
CA THR A 164 -6.73 8.67 -10.82
C THR A 164 -8.21 8.73 -10.38
N GLU A 165 -8.60 9.69 -9.54
CA GLU A 165 -10.01 9.98 -9.21
C GLU A 165 -10.81 10.48 -10.44
N TYR A 166 -10.11 10.86 -11.52
CA TYR A 166 -10.70 11.35 -12.76
C TYR A 166 -10.67 10.34 -13.93
N HIS A 167 -10.20 9.10 -13.73
CA HIS A 167 -9.96 8.11 -14.79
C HIS A 167 -11.12 7.97 -15.79
N ASP A 168 -12.35 7.81 -15.28
CA ASP A 168 -13.57 7.67 -16.10
C ASP A 168 -13.84 8.88 -17.02
N ARG A 169 -13.17 10.02 -16.79
CA ARG A 169 -13.33 11.26 -17.56
C ARG A 169 -12.25 11.46 -18.62
N ASP A 170 -11.32 10.52 -18.79
CA ASP A 170 -10.30 10.60 -19.85
C ASP A 170 -10.94 10.44 -21.24
N ASP A 171 -11.86 9.49 -21.40
CA ASP A 171 -12.69 9.35 -22.62
C ASP A 171 -13.44 10.65 -22.94
N GLN A 172 -14.04 11.28 -21.93
CA GLN A 172 -14.82 12.52 -22.04
C GLN A 172 -13.92 13.69 -22.47
N TYR A 173 -12.75 13.82 -21.87
CA TYR A 173 -11.75 14.85 -22.19
C TYR A 173 -11.31 14.74 -23.66
N TYR A 174 -10.95 13.53 -24.11
CA TYR A 174 -10.56 13.31 -25.49
C TYR A 174 -11.72 13.50 -26.48
N PHE A 175 -12.95 13.08 -26.15
CA PHE A 175 -14.12 13.33 -26.98
C PHE A 175 -14.34 14.84 -27.20
N ILE A 176 -14.18 15.67 -26.17
CA ILE A 176 -14.33 17.13 -26.29
C ILE A 176 -13.24 17.72 -27.19
N CYS A 177 -11.99 17.24 -27.10
CA CYS A 177 -10.93 17.63 -28.04
C CYS A 177 -11.28 17.25 -29.49
N ASP A 178 -11.63 15.98 -29.73
CA ASP A 178 -11.93 15.45 -31.07
C ASP A 178 -13.17 16.14 -31.67
N ALA A 179 -14.22 16.35 -30.88
CA ALA A 179 -15.48 16.98 -31.31
C ALA A 179 -15.31 18.45 -31.72
N LEU A 180 -14.37 19.18 -31.12
CA LEU A 180 -14.08 20.58 -31.42
C LEU A 180 -13.01 20.76 -32.52
N GLY A 181 -12.18 19.75 -32.77
CA GLY A 181 -11.04 19.79 -33.69
C GLY A 181 -9.74 20.26 -33.03
N LEU A 182 -9.56 19.97 -31.74
CA LEU A 182 -8.43 20.43 -30.93
C LEU A 182 -7.31 19.40 -30.85
N ARG A 183 -6.08 19.89 -30.60
CA ARG A 183 -4.93 19.05 -30.24
C ARG A 183 -5.24 18.30 -28.93
N ARG A 184 -4.81 17.05 -28.83
CA ARG A 184 -4.95 16.24 -27.60
C ARG A 184 -3.67 16.32 -26.75
N PRO A 185 -3.70 16.91 -25.54
CA PRO A 185 -2.68 16.69 -24.52
C PRO A 185 -2.62 15.21 -24.10
N TYR A 186 -1.45 14.70 -23.70
CA TYR A 186 -1.33 13.36 -23.15
C TYR A 186 -1.78 13.34 -21.69
N ILE A 187 -2.89 12.68 -21.37
CA ILE A 187 -3.29 12.50 -19.96
C ILE A 187 -2.38 11.48 -19.29
N TRP A 188 -1.80 11.85 -18.14
CA TRP A 188 -0.95 10.98 -17.32
C TRP A 188 -1.47 10.98 -15.88
N GLU A 189 -1.91 9.81 -15.41
CA GLU A 189 -2.57 9.65 -14.12
C GLU A 189 -1.63 9.16 -13.01
N TYR A 190 -1.79 9.71 -11.81
CA TYR A 190 -1.15 9.28 -10.58
C TYR A 190 -2.16 9.21 -9.41
N ALA A 191 -1.89 8.39 -8.41
CA ALA A 191 -2.67 8.37 -7.19
C ALA A 191 -2.33 9.59 -6.33
N ARG A 192 -3.35 10.20 -5.74
CA ARG A 192 -3.20 11.21 -4.68
C ARG A 192 -2.37 10.67 -3.51
N LEU A 193 -1.52 11.51 -2.95
CA LEU A 193 -0.92 11.25 -1.64
C LEU A 193 -2.01 11.23 -0.57
N ASN A 194 -2.00 10.22 0.29
CA ASN A 194 -2.80 10.17 1.51
C ASN A 194 -1.90 9.84 2.69
N MET A 195 -2.03 10.61 3.78
CA MET A 195 -1.31 10.36 5.02
C MET A 195 -2.21 9.63 6.03
N THR A 196 -1.63 8.79 6.87
CA THR A 196 -2.32 8.21 8.04
C THR A 196 -2.59 9.26 9.11
N ASN A 197 -3.42 8.91 10.10
CA ASN A 197 -3.62 9.70 11.32
C ASN A 197 -4.04 11.18 11.10
N THR A 198 -4.67 11.48 9.95
CA THR A 198 -5.13 12.82 9.58
C THR A 198 -6.33 12.77 8.63
N VAL A 199 -6.81 13.93 8.17
CA VAL A 199 -7.84 14.07 7.12
C VAL A 199 -7.37 15.03 6.03
N MET A 200 -7.55 14.68 4.75
CA MET A 200 -7.01 15.45 3.61
C MET A 200 -8.10 15.93 2.62
N SER A 201 -9.29 16.28 3.11
CA SER A 201 -10.34 16.90 2.30
C SER A 201 -10.73 18.26 2.84
N LYS A 202 -10.83 19.27 1.97
CA LYS A 202 -11.07 20.69 2.36
C LYS A 202 -12.20 20.82 3.37
N ARG A 203 -13.37 20.19 3.11
CA ARG A 203 -14.52 20.16 4.04
C ARG A 203 -14.20 19.69 5.47
N LYS A 204 -13.33 18.67 5.65
CA LYS A 204 -12.96 18.18 6.99
C LYS A 204 -11.93 19.08 7.68
N LEU A 205 -11.03 19.70 6.91
CA LEU A 205 -10.04 20.67 7.40
C LEU A 205 -10.70 21.99 7.79
N THR A 206 -11.59 22.51 6.95
CA THR A 206 -12.44 23.68 7.24
C THR A 206 -13.19 23.48 8.56
N TRP A 207 -13.81 22.31 8.76
CA TRP A 207 -14.51 22.00 10.01
C TRP A 207 -13.63 22.06 11.27
N PHE A 208 -12.36 21.64 11.20
CA PHE A 208 -11.45 21.78 12.34
C PHE A 208 -11.19 23.25 12.71
N VAL A 209 -11.07 24.12 11.70
CA VAL A 209 -10.81 25.56 11.87
C VAL A 209 -12.07 26.27 12.35
N ASP A 210 -13.21 26.06 11.67
CA ASP A 210 -14.49 26.72 11.97
C ASP A 210 -14.99 26.42 13.40
N GLU A 211 -14.71 25.23 13.94
CA GLU A 211 -15.12 24.81 15.29
C GLU A 211 -14.02 25.03 16.35
N GLY A 212 -12.95 25.78 16.01
CA GLY A 212 -11.90 26.19 16.95
C GLY A 212 -11.09 25.04 17.56
N HIS A 213 -11.05 23.88 16.90
CA HIS A 213 -10.28 22.72 17.36
C HIS A 213 -8.78 22.81 16.99
N VAL A 214 -8.44 23.73 16.08
CA VAL A 214 -7.07 24.10 15.67
C VAL A 214 -6.91 25.62 15.67
N GLU A 215 -5.68 26.10 15.78
CA GLU A 215 -5.36 27.53 15.81
C GLU A 215 -5.73 28.26 14.50
N GLY A 216 -5.66 27.55 13.37
CA GLY A 216 -5.89 28.11 12.04
C GLY A 216 -5.50 27.13 10.93
N TRP A 217 -5.43 27.63 9.69
CA TRP A 217 -4.99 26.84 8.53
C TRP A 217 -3.49 26.51 8.52
N ASP A 218 -2.71 27.18 9.37
CA ASP A 218 -1.28 26.98 9.61
C ASP A 218 -0.97 26.17 10.88
N ASP A 219 -1.98 25.63 11.57
CA ASP A 219 -1.77 24.83 12.79
C ASP A 219 -0.86 23.61 12.50
N PRO A 220 0.21 23.39 13.31
CA PRO A 220 1.18 22.29 13.14
C PRO A 220 0.60 20.87 13.06
N ARG A 221 -0.66 20.66 13.43
CA ARG A 221 -1.36 19.37 13.36
C ARG A 221 -2.05 19.12 12.01
N LEU A 222 -2.22 20.16 11.18
CA LEU A 222 -2.87 20.05 9.88
C LEU A 222 -1.90 19.60 8.78
N PRO A 223 -2.37 18.80 7.79
CA PRO A 223 -1.60 18.41 6.61
C PRO A 223 -1.60 19.50 5.51
N THR A 224 -1.76 20.77 5.90
CA THR A 224 -1.63 21.93 5.01
C THR A 224 -0.15 22.26 4.80
N VAL A 225 0.20 22.96 3.70
CA VAL A 225 1.58 23.41 3.47
C VAL A 225 2.06 24.25 4.65
N ARG A 226 1.27 25.26 5.06
CA ARG A 226 1.59 26.12 6.22
C ARG A 226 1.74 25.34 7.52
N GLY A 227 0.85 24.38 7.81
CA GLY A 227 0.92 23.55 9.02
C GLY A 227 2.20 22.74 9.11
N VAL A 228 2.54 21.98 8.07
CA VAL A 228 3.77 21.17 8.09
C VAL A 228 5.04 22.03 8.07
N MET A 229 5.03 23.18 7.39
CA MET A 229 6.16 24.11 7.35
C MET A 229 6.34 24.85 8.69
N ARG A 230 5.26 25.30 9.36
CA ARG A 230 5.29 25.86 10.74
C ARG A 230 5.71 24.81 11.77
N ARG A 231 5.45 23.52 11.51
CA ARG A 231 6.02 22.38 12.25
C ARG A 231 7.48 22.05 11.90
N GLY A 232 8.14 22.83 11.04
CA GLY A 232 9.56 22.69 10.73
C GLY A 232 9.88 21.65 9.66
N LEU A 233 8.92 21.25 8.83
CA LEU A 233 9.23 20.60 7.56
C LEU A 233 9.98 21.60 6.66
N THR A 234 11.08 21.17 6.06
CA THR A 234 11.83 21.95 5.07
C THR A 234 11.33 21.69 3.65
N VAL A 235 11.45 22.69 2.78
CA VAL A 235 11.14 22.56 1.35
C VAL A 235 11.91 21.40 0.71
N ASP A 236 13.18 21.23 1.06
CA ASP A 236 14.02 20.18 0.49
C ASP A 236 13.73 18.80 1.10
N GLY A 237 13.37 18.72 2.39
CA GLY A 237 12.87 17.50 3.01
C GLY A 237 11.58 17.01 2.33
N LEU A 238 10.66 17.93 2.04
CA LEU A 238 9.43 17.66 1.28
C LEU A 238 9.75 17.25 -0.17
N LYS A 239 10.62 17.97 -0.88
CA LYS A 239 11.02 17.63 -2.26
C LYS A 239 11.68 16.25 -2.33
N GLN A 240 12.60 15.93 -1.41
CA GLN A 240 13.21 14.60 -1.33
C GLN A 240 12.17 13.50 -1.05
N PHE A 241 11.22 13.73 -0.13
CA PHE A 241 10.14 12.77 0.14
C PHE A 241 9.25 12.53 -1.09
N ILE A 242 8.82 13.58 -1.79
CA ILE A 242 7.97 13.46 -2.98
C ILE A 242 8.71 12.75 -4.13
N VAL A 243 9.98 13.09 -4.37
CA VAL A 243 10.81 12.43 -5.40
C VAL A 243 11.07 10.95 -5.05
N ALA A 244 11.32 10.62 -3.77
CA ALA A 244 11.55 9.25 -3.33
C ALA A 244 10.28 8.38 -3.32
N GLN A 245 9.10 8.99 -3.11
CA GLN A 245 7.80 8.32 -3.21
C GLN A 245 7.41 8.08 -4.68
N GLY A 246 7.63 9.07 -5.55
CA GLY A 246 7.40 8.99 -6.98
C GLY A 246 5.92 8.94 -7.41
N GLY A 247 5.70 9.03 -8.72
CA GLY A 247 4.37 8.87 -9.32
C GLY A 247 4.01 7.39 -9.48
N SER A 248 2.87 6.98 -8.90
CA SER A 248 2.30 5.64 -9.06
C SER A 248 0.78 5.73 -9.16
N ARG A 249 0.12 4.81 -9.88
CA ARG A 249 -1.36 4.71 -9.92
C ARG A 249 -1.94 3.97 -8.71
N SER A 250 -1.11 3.36 -7.87
CA SER A 250 -1.57 2.67 -6.66
C SER A 250 -1.86 3.67 -5.53
N VAL A 251 -3.11 3.70 -5.06
CA VAL A 251 -3.47 4.47 -3.86
C VAL A 251 -2.86 3.79 -2.63
N VAL A 252 -2.03 4.53 -1.90
CA VAL A 252 -1.31 4.07 -0.70
C VAL A 252 -1.53 5.07 0.43
N MET A 253 -1.73 4.57 1.65
CA MET A 253 -1.67 5.37 2.88
C MET A 253 -0.20 5.45 3.34
N MET A 254 0.27 6.66 3.63
CA MET A 254 1.67 6.92 3.97
C MET A 254 1.83 7.35 5.42
N GLU A 255 2.77 6.72 6.12
CA GLU A 255 3.12 7.08 7.49
C GLU A 255 3.96 8.36 7.54
N TRP A 256 3.69 9.20 8.55
CA TRP A 256 4.40 10.46 8.78
C TRP A 256 5.89 10.29 9.04
N ASP A 257 6.31 9.17 9.64
CA ASP A 257 7.72 8.88 9.96
C ASP A 257 8.64 9.03 8.74
N LYS A 258 8.14 8.68 7.55
CA LYS A 258 8.91 8.74 6.31
C LYS A 258 9.27 10.17 5.91
N ILE A 259 8.31 11.09 5.93
CA ILE A 259 8.55 12.48 5.54
C ILE A 259 9.43 13.19 6.58
N TRP A 260 9.25 12.88 7.87
CA TRP A 260 10.10 13.36 8.95
C TRP A 260 11.53 12.79 8.89
N ALA A 261 11.71 11.52 8.51
CA ALA A 261 13.02 10.91 8.28
C ALA A 261 13.76 11.46 7.05
N PHE A 262 13.05 12.02 6.05
CA PHE A 262 13.68 12.83 5.00
C PHE A 262 14.06 14.22 5.51
N ASN A 263 13.17 14.89 6.26
CA ASN A 263 13.45 16.19 6.86
C ASN A 263 14.69 16.16 7.78
N LYS A 264 14.81 15.15 8.64
CA LYS A 264 15.97 14.94 9.54
C LYS A 264 17.31 14.96 8.80
N LYS A 265 17.38 14.40 7.59
CA LYS A 265 18.62 14.35 6.77
C LYS A 265 19.03 15.74 6.25
N VAL A 266 18.07 16.65 6.09
CA VAL A 266 18.32 18.04 5.68
C VAL A 266 18.76 18.88 6.88
N ILE A 267 18.15 18.68 8.06
CA ILE A 267 18.37 19.54 9.23
C ILE A 267 19.52 19.10 10.16
N ASP A 268 19.79 17.81 10.39
CA ASP A 268 20.88 17.36 11.29
C ASP A 268 22.29 17.86 10.92
N PRO A 269 22.66 18.06 9.63
CA PRO A 269 23.99 18.59 9.27
C PRO A 269 24.19 20.09 9.53
N VAL A 270 23.10 20.85 9.71
CA VAL A 270 23.11 22.34 9.73
C VAL A 270 22.48 22.95 10.98
N ALA A 271 21.64 22.22 11.72
CA ALA A 271 20.93 22.76 12.87
C ALA A 271 21.90 23.08 14.04
N PRO A 272 22.00 24.34 14.50
CA PRO A 272 22.77 24.69 15.70
C PRO A 272 22.22 23.97 16.95
N ARG A 273 23.15 23.49 17.80
CA ARG A 273 22.86 22.64 18.96
C ARG A 273 22.88 23.46 20.25
N TYR A 274 21.72 23.63 20.86
CA TYR A 274 21.53 24.34 22.12
C TYR A 274 21.20 23.39 23.29
N THR A 275 21.38 23.86 24.51
CA THR A 275 21.00 23.18 25.75
C THR A 275 19.80 23.88 26.37
N ALA A 276 18.77 23.10 26.72
CA ALA A 276 17.70 23.55 27.60
C ALA A 276 17.36 22.42 28.59
N LEU A 277 17.04 22.81 29.82
CA LEU A 277 16.75 21.91 30.93
C LEU A 277 15.30 22.06 31.35
N GLU A 278 14.59 20.94 31.45
CA GLU A 278 13.19 20.90 31.84
C GLU A 278 13.01 21.14 33.34
N THR A 279 11.96 21.91 33.67
CA THR A 279 11.66 22.40 35.02
C THR A 279 10.41 21.78 35.64
N THR A 280 9.70 20.93 34.89
CA THR A 280 8.39 20.35 35.27
C THR A 280 8.46 19.59 36.61
N ASP A 281 9.47 18.74 36.79
CA ASP A 281 9.70 17.95 38.01
C ASP A 281 10.66 18.62 39.02
N SER A 282 10.82 19.95 38.95
CA SER A 282 11.90 20.73 39.58
C SER A 282 13.28 20.53 38.94
N ILE A 283 14.20 21.46 39.22
CA ILE A 283 15.57 21.46 38.69
C ILE A 283 16.59 21.22 39.80
N VAL A 284 17.63 20.44 39.50
CA VAL A 284 18.62 19.98 40.48
C VAL A 284 19.80 20.93 40.51
N THR A 285 20.18 21.42 41.69
CA THR A 285 21.40 22.24 41.85
C THR A 285 22.60 21.34 42.13
N ILE A 286 23.65 21.48 41.34
CA ILE A 286 24.97 20.90 41.61
C ILE A 286 25.87 22.01 42.15
N GLU A 287 26.57 21.74 43.25
CA GLU A 287 27.62 22.63 43.77
C GLU A 287 28.98 21.94 43.68
N LEU A 288 29.94 22.60 43.03
CA LEU A 288 31.33 22.17 42.95
C LEU A 288 32.06 22.50 44.26
N VAL A 289 32.86 21.56 44.75
CA VAL A 289 33.74 21.81 45.93
C VAL A 289 34.97 22.64 45.56
N ASP A 290 35.33 22.65 44.27
CA ASP A 290 36.48 23.36 43.74
C ASP A 290 36.34 24.89 43.85
N SER A 291 37.47 25.57 44.03
CA SER A 291 37.52 27.03 44.09
C SER A 291 37.48 27.67 42.69
N ILE A 292 36.34 27.55 42.02
CA ILE A 292 36.08 28.09 40.68
C ILE A 292 35.21 29.36 40.74
N GLY A 293 35.56 30.37 39.94
CA GLY A 293 34.76 31.57 39.71
C GLY A 293 33.76 31.40 38.56
N ASP A 294 33.07 32.49 38.20
CA ASP A 294 32.24 32.51 37.00
C ASP A 294 33.15 32.66 35.75
N ASP A 295 33.08 31.71 34.83
CA ASP A 295 33.89 31.63 33.60
C ASP A 295 32.99 31.52 32.35
N THR A 296 33.50 31.92 31.19
CA THR A 296 32.78 31.84 29.91
C THR A 296 33.72 31.36 28.82
N SER A 297 33.34 30.31 28.09
CA SER A 297 34.16 29.77 27.00
C SER A 297 33.36 29.47 25.74
N THR A 298 33.90 29.88 24.61
CA THR A 298 33.36 29.66 23.27
C THR A 298 33.51 28.20 22.82
N VAL A 299 32.44 27.63 22.27
CA VAL A 299 32.36 26.26 21.76
C VAL A 299 31.55 26.21 20.46
N SER A 300 31.81 25.24 19.58
CA SER A 300 31.06 25.12 18.31
C SER A 300 29.57 24.86 18.53
N LEU A 301 28.73 25.53 17.74
CA LEU A 301 27.29 25.28 17.67
C LEU A 301 26.97 23.92 17.05
N HIS A 302 27.86 23.36 16.23
CA HIS A 302 27.63 22.07 15.61
C HIS A 302 28.90 21.18 15.59
N PRO A 303 28.96 20.09 16.38
CA PRO A 303 30.17 19.26 16.56
C PRO A 303 30.77 18.61 15.31
N LYS A 304 30.12 18.71 14.14
CA LYS A 304 30.61 18.22 12.85
C LYS A 304 30.61 19.28 11.74
N ASN A 305 30.22 20.52 12.02
CA ASN A 305 30.12 21.58 11.02
C ASN A 305 30.49 22.94 11.64
N ALA A 306 31.71 23.41 11.36
CA ALA A 306 32.20 24.68 11.90
C ALA A 306 31.53 25.91 11.25
N GLU A 307 30.91 25.76 10.07
CA GLU A 307 30.27 26.86 9.34
C GLU A 307 28.98 27.36 10.02
N VAL A 308 28.39 26.54 10.89
CA VAL A 308 27.26 26.93 11.77
C VAL A 308 27.70 27.93 12.84
N GLY A 309 29.00 28.11 13.04
CA GLY A 309 29.58 29.06 13.99
C GLY A 309 29.74 28.52 15.41
N ASN A 310 29.87 29.44 16.36
CA ASN A 310 30.13 29.15 17.77
C ASN A 310 29.12 29.83 18.69
N LYS A 311 29.04 29.36 19.92
CA LYS A 311 28.33 29.98 21.04
C LYS A 311 29.21 29.99 22.28
N ASP A 312 28.88 30.83 23.24
CA ASP A 312 29.50 30.79 24.56
C ASP A 312 28.70 29.91 25.53
N ILE A 313 29.41 29.19 26.38
CA ILE A 313 28.85 28.49 27.55
C ILE A 313 29.42 29.10 28.83
N HIS A 314 28.58 29.21 29.86
CA HIS A 314 28.94 29.82 31.14
C HIS A 314 29.09 28.74 32.22
N LYS A 315 30.20 28.81 32.96
CA LYS A 315 30.56 27.89 34.04
C LYS A 315 30.61 28.69 35.34
N GLY A 316 30.32 28.05 36.46
CA GLY A 316 30.46 28.64 37.78
C GLY A 316 30.50 27.56 38.85
N LYS A 317 30.59 27.98 40.12
CA LYS A 317 30.57 27.04 41.26
C LYS A 317 29.27 26.24 41.36
N LYS A 318 28.16 26.80 40.86
CA LYS A 318 26.85 26.15 40.85
C LYS A 318 26.36 25.89 39.43
N LEU A 319 25.68 24.77 39.24
CA LEU A 319 25.15 24.31 37.96
C LEU A 319 23.72 23.79 38.13
N PHE A 320 22.94 23.86 37.06
CA PHE A 320 21.63 23.22 36.95
C PHE A 320 21.72 21.92 36.15
N LEU A 321 20.98 20.91 36.59
CA LEU A 321 20.79 19.62 35.92
C LEU A 321 19.31 19.19 35.97
N GLU A 322 18.84 18.45 34.96
CA GLU A 322 17.48 17.90 34.94
C GLU A 322 17.28 16.82 36.00
N GLN A 323 16.07 16.74 36.56
CA GLN A 323 15.73 15.70 37.53
C GLN A 323 15.86 14.27 36.94
N ILE A 324 15.57 14.09 35.64
CA ILE A 324 15.73 12.78 34.99
C ILE A 324 17.18 12.31 34.99
N ASP A 325 18.12 13.14 34.54
CA ASP A 325 19.56 12.85 34.57
C ASP A 325 20.05 12.61 36.00
N ALA A 326 19.78 13.56 36.90
CA ALA A 326 20.22 13.51 38.30
C ALA A 326 19.73 12.27 39.05
N SER A 327 18.57 11.70 38.67
CA SER A 327 18.05 10.47 39.27
C SER A 327 18.87 9.22 38.90
N THR A 328 19.58 9.24 37.77
CA THR A 328 20.39 8.11 37.27
C THR A 328 21.82 8.08 37.80
N LEU A 329 22.34 9.24 38.23
CA LEU A 329 23.72 9.39 38.70
C LEU A 329 23.95 8.70 40.05
N LYS A 330 25.19 8.26 40.26
CA LYS A 330 25.66 7.62 41.51
C LYS A 330 26.77 8.43 42.16
N GLU A 331 26.90 8.28 43.47
CA GLU A 331 28.05 8.80 44.20
C GLU A 331 29.34 8.09 43.71
N ASP A 332 30.45 8.83 43.70
CA ASP A 332 31.75 8.45 43.10
C ASP A 332 31.78 8.25 41.56
N GLU A 333 30.66 8.39 40.84
CA GLU A 333 30.61 8.28 39.37
C GLU A 333 31.35 9.42 38.66
N THR A 334 32.07 9.13 37.57
CA THR A 334 32.59 10.18 36.66
C THR A 334 31.63 10.41 35.50
N VAL A 335 31.17 11.64 35.35
CA VAL A 335 30.13 12.04 34.39
C VAL A 335 30.69 13.13 33.47
N THR A 336 30.46 13.02 32.15
CA THR A 336 30.84 14.05 31.19
C THR A 336 29.76 15.12 31.10
N PHE A 337 30.11 16.33 31.51
CA PHE A 337 29.31 17.53 31.32
C PHE A 337 29.58 18.04 29.90
N VAL A 338 28.56 17.99 29.05
CA VAL A 338 28.69 18.28 27.60
C VAL A 338 29.32 19.65 27.37
N ASN A 339 30.30 19.71 26.46
CA ASN A 339 31.10 20.89 26.12
C ASN A 339 31.99 21.47 27.25
N TRP A 340 32.12 20.81 28.40
CA TRP A 340 33.06 21.22 29.47
C TRP A 340 34.13 20.16 29.78
N GLY A 341 33.73 18.94 30.16
CA GLY A 341 34.69 17.90 30.56
C GLY A 341 34.10 16.89 31.53
N ASN A 342 34.97 16.13 32.21
CA ASN A 342 34.57 15.15 33.21
C ASN A 342 34.50 15.78 34.61
N ILE A 343 33.43 15.49 35.32
CA ILE A 343 33.18 15.90 36.71
C ILE A 343 32.86 14.62 37.50
N LYS A 344 33.49 14.46 38.66
CA LYS A 344 33.22 13.35 39.58
C LYS A 344 32.09 13.76 40.53
N ILE A 345 31.06 12.92 40.60
CA ILE A 345 29.93 13.09 41.50
C ILE A 345 30.34 12.66 42.91
N GLY A 346 30.09 13.53 43.89
CA GLY A 346 30.22 13.24 45.31
C GLY A 346 28.85 12.91 45.92
N LYS A 347 28.51 13.60 47.02
CA LYS A 347 27.27 13.38 47.76
C LYS A 347 26.02 13.79 46.96
N ILE A 348 25.00 12.92 46.91
CA ILE A 348 23.70 13.17 46.28
C ILE A 348 22.62 13.29 47.37
N GLU A 349 22.07 14.48 47.57
CA GLU A 349 21.03 14.75 48.56
C GLU A 349 19.63 14.59 47.95
N LYS A 350 18.78 13.78 48.60
CA LYS A 350 17.44 13.41 48.10
C LYS A 350 16.35 13.67 49.15
N LYS A 351 15.20 14.14 48.70
CA LYS A 351 13.97 14.30 49.50
C LYS A 351 12.93 13.32 49.00
N GLY A 352 12.93 12.11 49.58
CA GLY A 352 12.24 10.96 48.98
C GLY A 352 12.93 10.56 47.67
N ASN A 353 12.16 10.45 46.58
CA ASN A 353 12.70 10.10 45.26
C ASN A 353 13.26 11.31 44.47
N VAL A 354 13.00 12.54 44.90
CA VAL A 354 13.45 13.78 44.25
C VAL A 354 14.89 14.10 44.70
N VAL A 355 15.77 14.44 43.77
CA VAL A 355 17.15 14.85 44.05
C VAL A 355 17.19 16.37 44.20
N THR A 356 17.54 16.87 45.38
CA THR A 356 17.49 18.32 45.68
C THR A 356 18.83 19.00 45.46
N LYS A 357 19.94 18.31 45.74
CA LYS A 357 21.30 18.85 45.59
C LYS A 357 22.29 17.74 45.25
N ILE A 358 23.29 18.05 44.44
CA ILE A 358 24.48 17.21 44.25
C ILE A 358 25.71 18.03 44.65
N THR A 359 26.66 17.40 45.35
CA THR A 359 28.01 17.93 45.57
C THR A 359 28.95 17.20 44.63
N ALA A 360 29.82 17.92 43.91
CA ALA A 360 30.70 17.33 42.89
C ALA A 360 32.09 17.98 42.86
N SER A 361 33.03 17.36 42.17
CA SER A 361 34.42 17.83 42.02
C SER A 361 34.90 17.71 40.57
N LEU A 362 35.61 18.71 40.07
CA LEU A 362 36.17 18.73 38.72
C LEU A 362 37.24 17.65 38.52
N GLN A 363 37.22 16.96 37.38
CA GLN A 363 38.22 15.96 37.01
C GLN A 363 38.62 16.11 35.53
N LEU A 364 38.99 17.34 35.14
CA LEU A 364 39.18 17.74 33.75
C LEU A 364 40.34 17.01 33.06
N ASP A 365 41.38 16.61 33.80
CA ASP A 365 42.51 15.81 33.31
C ASP A 365 42.08 14.41 32.81
N ASN A 366 40.93 13.91 33.25
CA ASN A 366 40.38 12.66 32.76
C ASN A 366 39.62 12.89 31.45
N THR A 367 40.28 12.60 30.32
CA THR A 367 39.70 12.78 28.98
C THR A 367 39.01 11.52 28.42
N ASP A 368 38.70 10.49 29.23
CA ASP A 368 37.83 9.40 28.77
C ASP A 368 36.36 9.86 28.74
N TYR A 369 35.94 10.35 27.57
CA TYR A 369 34.55 10.69 27.27
C TYR A 369 33.83 9.56 26.51
N LYS A 370 34.31 8.31 26.57
CA LYS A 370 33.74 7.17 25.83
C LYS A 370 33.00 6.19 26.73
N LYS A 371 33.39 6.06 28.00
CA LYS A 371 32.77 5.14 28.98
C LYS A 371 31.84 5.83 29.99
N THR A 372 31.77 7.16 29.95
CA THR A 372 31.09 8.02 30.91
C THR A 372 29.66 8.33 30.51
N THR A 373 28.77 8.45 31.49
CA THR A 373 27.43 9.04 31.35
C THR A 373 27.57 10.50 30.87
N LYS A 374 26.72 10.97 29.96
CA LYS A 374 26.80 12.33 29.39
C LYS A 374 25.57 13.15 29.71
N VAL A 375 25.77 14.27 30.42
CA VAL A 375 24.69 15.13 30.90
C VAL A 375 24.70 16.51 30.27
N THR A 376 23.50 17.05 30.10
CA THR A 376 23.22 18.41 29.65
C THR A 376 22.98 19.29 30.88
N TRP A 377 23.60 20.45 30.93
CA TRP A 377 23.71 21.28 32.13
C TRP A 377 23.73 22.77 31.77
N LEU A 378 23.48 23.65 32.74
CA LEU A 378 23.61 25.11 32.61
C LEU A 378 24.32 25.68 33.84
N GLY A 379 25.02 26.81 33.71
CA GLY A 379 25.63 27.51 34.84
C GLY A 379 24.62 28.35 35.64
N ASP A 380 24.71 28.32 36.96
CA ASP A 380 24.09 29.30 37.88
C ASP A 380 25.14 30.37 38.21
N VAL A 381 25.35 31.28 37.25
CA VAL A 381 26.37 32.35 37.30
C VAL A 381 25.74 33.71 37.61
N LYS A 382 26.53 34.62 38.19
CA LYS A 382 26.06 35.96 38.61
C LYS A 382 25.96 36.95 37.46
N THR A 383 26.68 36.73 36.37
CA THR A 383 26.70 37.61 35.20
C THR A 383 25.34 37.59 34.47
N GLU A 384 24.73 38.75 34.25
CA GLU A 384 23.43 38.87 33.56
C GLU A 384 23.42 38.21 32.17
N SER A 385 24.53 38.30 31.43
CA SER A 385 24.72 37.63 30.14
C SER A 385 24.74 36.10 30.22
N GLY A 386 24.99 35.55 31.40
CA GLY A 386 25.10 34.12 31.67
C GLY A 386 23.81 33.48 32.22
N LYS A 387 22.76 34.27 32.49
CA LYS A 387 21.51 33.76 33.09
C LYS A 387 20.67 32.97 32.09
N PRO A 388 20.20 31.75 32.44
CA PRO A 388 19.27 31.01 31.62
C PRO A 388 17.97 31.77 31.32
N ILE A 389 17.43 31.62 30.11
CA ILE A 389 16.18 32.27 29.68
C ILE A 389 15.00 31.28 29.75
N PRO A 390 13.75 31.74 29.97
CA PRO A 390 12.58 30.87 29.92
C PRO A 390 12.28 30.38 28.49
N VAL A 391 12.05 29.08 28.36
CA VAL A 391 11.75 28.37 27.12
C VAL A 391 10.50 27.51 27.32
N VAL A 392 9.65 27.43 26.30
CA VAL A 392 8.51 26.51 26.25
C VAL A 392 8.62 25.67 24.98
N THR A 393 8.52 24.35 25.11
CA THR A 393 8.45 23.46 23.95
C THR A 393 7.02 22.95 23.75
N ALA A 394 6.52 23.02 22.52
CA ALA A 394 5.24 22.45 22.09
C ALA A 394 5.47 21.12 21.34
N GLU A 395 4.95 20.03 21.88
CA GLU A 395 4.97 18.69 21.29
C GLU A 395 3.57 18.37 20.73
N TYR A 396 3.49 18.06 19.43
CA TYR A 396 2.22 17.85 18.73
C TYR A 396 2.00 16.38 18.37
N ASP A 397 0.95 15.78 18.91
CA ASP A 397 0.49 14.46 18.46
C ASP A 397 -0.21 14.54 17.10
N HIS A 398 -0.64 13.38 16.60
CA HIS A 398 -1.60 13.29 15.51
C HIS A 398 -2.98 13.84 15.89
N ILE A 399 -3.61 14.55 14.95
CA ILE A 399 -4.96 15.12 15.10
C ILE A 399 -6.08 14.05 15.03
N ILE A 400 -5.82 12.92 14.37
CA ILE A 400 -6.69 11.74 14.39
C ILE A 400 -5.94 10.60 15.11
N SER A 401 -6.56 10.02 16.14
CA SER A 401 -5.99 8.92 16.93
C SER A 401 -5.94 7.59 16.16
N LYS A 402 -6.83 7.38 15.20
CA LYS A 402 -6.90 6.19 14.34
C LYS A 402 -6.12 6.39 13.03
N ALA A 403 -5.18 5.48 12.75
CA ALA A 403 -4.29 5.58 11.59
C ALA A 403 -5.01 5.57 10.23
N ILE A 404 -6.02 4.71 10.07
CA ILE A 404 -6.87 4.64 8.87
C ILE A 404 -8.33 4.60 9.31
N ILE A 405 -9.13 5.54 8.82
CA ILE A 405 -10.58 5.62 9.06
C ILE A 405 -11.30 4.78 7.99
N GLY A 406 -12.26 3.95 8.40
CA GLY A 406 -13.10 3.17 7.50
C GLY A 406 -14.07 4.04 6.70
N LYS A 407 -14.59 3.52 5.58
CA LYS A 407 -15.50 4.26 4.69
C LYS A 407 -16.79 4.70 5.38
N ASP A 408 -17.30 3.86 6.26
CA ASP A 408 -18.60 3.98 6.92
C ASP A 408 -18.49 4.49 8.37
N GLU A 409 -17.29 4.91 8.80
CA GLU A 409 -17.04 5.42 10.15
C GLU A 409 -17.06 6.96 10.18
N ASP A 410 -17.71 7.54 11.19
CA ASP A 410 -17.56 8.98 11.42
C ASP A 410 -16.21 9.30 12.03
N TRP A 411 -15.33 9.85 11.19
CA TRP A 411 -14.03 10.39 11.54
C TRP A 411 -14.01 11.33 12.77
N LYS A 412 -15.11 12.02 13.09
CA LYS A 412 -15.21 12.85 14.29
C LYS A 412 -15.01 12.07 15.58
N GLN A 413 -15.34 10.77 15.59
CA GLN A 413 -15.16 9.88 16.75
C GLN A 413 -13.69 9.56 17.05
N PHE A 414 -12.77 9.91 16.14
CA PHE A 414 -11.33 9.64 16.26
C PHE A 414 -10.48 10.91 16.40
N ILE A 415 -11.08 12.07 16.68
CA ILE A 415 -10.34 13.31 16.94
C ILE A 415 -9.51 13.17 18.23
N ASN A 416 -8.24 13.56 18.18
CA ASN A 416 -7.41 13.70 19.37
C ASN A 416 -7.46 15.14 19.89
N PHE A 417 -8.31 15.38 20.89
CA PHE A 417 -8.39 16.68 21.56
C PHE A 417 -7.17 16.97 22.45
N ASN A 418 -6.47 15.94 22.93
CA ASN A 418 -5.24 16.07 23.71
C ASN A 418 -4.01 15.96 22.77
N SER A 419 -3.96 16.81 21.73
CA SER A 419 -2.96 16.73 20.66
C SER A 419 -1.83 17.76 20.73
N VAL A 420 -1.73 18.52 21.83
CA VAL A 420 -0.66 19.50 22.06
C VAL A 420 -0.21 19.42 23.52
N HIS A 421 1.08 19.18 23.75
CA HIS A 421 1.68 19.12 25.09
C HIS A 421 2.73 20.22 25.23
N TYR A 422 2.67 20.99 26.31
CA TYR A 422 3.58 22.11 26.57
C TYR A 422 4.49 21.80 27.77
N LYS A 423 5.80 21.76 27.55
CA LYS A 423 6.81 21.58 28.60
C LYS A 423 7.56 22.88 28.88
N LYS A 424 7.85 23.15 30.16
CA LYS A 424 8.55 24.37 30.61
C LYS A 424 10.01 24.07 30.87
N MET A 425 10.89 24.85 30.25
CA MET A 425 12.34 24.67 30.31
C MET A 425 13.05 26.00 30.60
N ILE A 426 14.30 25.92 31.04
CA ILE A 426 15.25 27.03 30.94
C ILE A 426 16.29 26.72 29.87
N GLY A 427 16.56 27.68 28.97
CA GLY A 427 17.54 27.57 27.89
C GLY A 427 18.85 28.27 28.21
N GLU A 428 19.95 27.83 27.61
CA GLU A 428 21.24 28.54 27.74
C GLU A 428 21.17 29.96 27.12
N PRO A 429 21.93 30.94 27.61
CA PRO A 429 21.77 32.34 27.19
C PRO A 429 21.97 32.56 25.68
N ALA A 430 22.84 31.78 25.04
CA ALA A 430 23.13 31.87 23.61
C ALA A 430 21.89 31.61 22.72
N ILE A 431 20.88 30.89 23.21
CA ILE A 431 19.63 30.63 22.47
C ILE A 431 18.77 31.90 22.32
N LYS A 432 19.05 32.98 23.07
CA LYS A 432 18.37 34.28 22.96
C LYS A 432 18.41 34.89 21.55
N ASN A 433 19.43 34.53 20.75
CA ASN A 433 19.70 35.15 19.45
C ASN A 433 18.99 34.49 18.26
N VAL A 434 18.21 33.42 18.49
CA VAL A 434 17.46 32.71 17.43
C VAL A 434 16.22 33.49 16.99
N LYS A 435 15.83 33.35 15.72
CA LYS A 435 14.74 34.08 15.06
C LYS A 435 13.57 33.14 14.74
N LYS A 436 12.37 33.70 14.53
CA LYS A 436 11.22 32.90 14.06
C LYS A 436 11.59 32.20 12.74
N GLY A 437 11.36 30.89 12.68
CA GLY A 437 11.71 30.04 11.53
C GLY A 437 13.07 29.36 11.62
N ASP A 438 13.95 29.74 12.56
CA ASP A 438 15.22 29.03 12.76
C ASP A 438 14.96 27.60 13.24
N ILE A 439 15.63 26.61 12.62
CA ILE A 439 15.60 25.21 13.03
C ILE A 439 16.84 24.90 13.85
N ILE A 440 16.64 24.41 15.07
CA ILE A 440 17.67 24.13 16.07
C ILE A 440 17.57 22.68 16.56
N GLN A 441 18.60 22.22 17.27
CA GLN A 441 18.54 20.98 18.06
C GLN A 441 18.72 21.31 19.54
N LEU A 442 17.78 20.88 20.39
CA LEU A 442 18.03 20.80 21.82
C LEU A 442 18.79 19.49 22.11
N GLN A 443 20.00 19.61 22.60
CA GLN A 443 20.91 18.47 22.85
C GLN A 443 20.23 17.44 23.74
N ARG A 444 20.28 16.16 23.32
CA ARG A 444 19.62 15.00 23.95
C ARG A 444 18.09 15.05 24.04
N LYS A 445 17.40 16.08 23.52
CA LYS A 445 15.93 16.13 23.44
C LYS A 445 15.42 15.90 22.01
N GLY A 446 15.80 16.75 21.04
CA GLY A 446 15.26 16.66 19.68
C GLY A 446 15.52 17.88 18.81
N PHE A 447 14.88 17.91 17.64
CA PHE A 447 14.88 19.07 16.74
C PHE A 447 13.66 19.95 17.00
N TYR A 448 13.84 21.26 16.90
CA TYR A 448 12.79 22.24 17.14
C TYR A 448 12.86 23.37 16.13
N ILE A 449 11.71 23.93 15.75
CA ILE A 449 11.62 25.20 15.02
C ILE A 449 11.13 26.30 15.96
N VAL A 450 11.73 27.49 15.85
CA VAL A 450 11.32 28.66 16.64
C VAL A 450 10.03 29.24 16.06
N ASP A 451 8.92 29.11 16.79
CA ASP A 451 7.66 29.74 16.40
C ASP A 451 7.51 31.14 17.02
N GLN A 452 8.05 31.35 18.22
CA GLN A 452 8.13 32.68 18.83
C GLN A 452 9.54 32.89 19.40
N PRO A 453 10.31 33.88 18.92
CA PRO A 453 11.61 34.20 19.50
C PRO A 453 11.40 34.78 20.92
N TYR A 454 12.39 34.59 21.78
CA TYR A 454 12.39 35.19 23.11
C TYR A 454 12.32 36.72 23.03
N SER A 455 11.49 37.34 23.88
CA SER A 455 11.52 38.79 24.10
C SER A 455 11.65 39.09 25.58
N GLN A 456 12.58 39.99 25.91
CA GLN A 456 12.64 40.60 27.23
C GLN A 456 11.35 41.35 27.53
N LYS A 457 11.07 41.56 28.82
CA LYS A 457 9.96 42.38 29.30
C LYS A 457 10.02 43.78 28.68
N SER A 458 9.00 44.12 27.90
CA SER A 458 8.80 45.45 27.31
C SER A 458 7.91 46.30 28.22
N GLU A 459 8.03 47.62 28.11
CA GLU A 459 7.08 48.57 28.72
C GLU A 459 5.64 48.33 28.22
N LEU A 460 5.48 47.90 26.97
CA LEU A 460 4.19 47.58 26.36
C LEU A 460 3.61 46.23 26.81
N SER A 461 4.46 45.23 27.09
CA SER A 461 4.00 43.88 27.46
C SER A 461 3.85 43.69 28.96
N GLY A 462 4.63 44.41 29.78
CA GLY A 462 4.72 44.23 31.23
C GLY A 462 5.30 42.88 31.69
N VAL A 463 5.49 41.93 30.78
CA VAL A 463 5.86 40.53 31.03
C VAL A 463 6.93 40.07 30.03
N GLU A 464 7.85 39.23 30.49
CA GLU A 464 8.84 38.54 29.66
C GLU A 464 8.17 37.46 28.79
N THR A 465 8.57 37.38 27.52
CA THR A 465 8.01 36.40 26.56
C THR A 465 8.99 35.25 26.38
N PRO A 466 8.62 34.01 26.77
CA PRO A 466 9.49 32.86 26.62
C PRO A 466 9.74 32.51 25.15
N LEU A 467 10.86 31.86 24.87
CA LEU A 467 11.11 31.25 23.56
C LEU A 467 10.12 30.09 23.33
N LEU A 468 9.28 30.15 22.29
CA LEU A 468 8.39 29.05 21.91
C LEU A 468 9.03 28.20 20.80
N LEU A 469 9.23 26.92 21.10
CA LEU A 469 9.87 25.93 20.25
C LEU A 469 8.89 24.80 19.88
N ILE A 470 8.58 24.63 18.59
CA ILE A 470 7.75 23.52 18.11
C ILE A 470 8.63 22.31 17.82
N SER A 471 8.29 21.16 18.40
CA SER A 471 9.01 19.90 18.20
C SER A 471 8.86 19.37 16.76
N ILE A 472 9.99 19.19 16.08
CA ILE A 472 10.08 18.61 14.74
C ILE A 472 10.31 17.10 14.89
N PRO A 473 9.37 16.23 14.46
CA PRO A 473 9.59 14.80 14.54
C PRO A 473 10.78 14.35 13.68
N ASP A 474 11.46 13.31 14.13
CA ASP A 474 12.75 12.87 13.57
C ASP A 474 12.64 11.59 12.69
N GLY A 475 11.44 11.03 12.59
CA GLY A 475 11.14 9.81 11.83
C GLY A 475 11.31 8.48 12.59
N HIS A 476 11.53 8.48 13.91
CA HIS A 476 11.57 7.27 14.73
C HIS A 476 10.29 7.14 15.57
N THR A 477 9.65 5.96 15.53
CA THR A 477 8.48 5.64 16.36
C THR A 477 8.89 5.31 17.80
N GLY A 478 9.49 6.28 18.50
CA GLY A 478 9.91 6.20 19.89
C GLY A 478 8.72 6.30 20.84
N LYS A 479 8.55 5.32 21.74
CA LYS A 479 7.61 5.44 22.86
C LYS A 479 8.26 6.21 24.02
N GLU A 480 8.34 7.53 23.89
CA GLU A 480 8.72 8.44 24.98
C GLU A 480 7.49 9.14 25.58
N ALA A 481 6.40 8.40 25.72
CA ALA A 481 5.33 8.74 26.64
C ALA A 481 5.81 8.51 28.09
N GLU A 482 5.79 9.55 28.89
CA GLU A 482 6.27 9.55 30.27
C GLU A 482 5.59 8.47 31.13
N LYS A 483 6.40 7.76 31.93
CA LYS A 483 5.88 6.83 32.94
C LYS A 483 5.37 7.60 34.15
N VAL A 484 4.14 8.10 34.08
CA VAL A 484 3.42 8.71 35.21
C VAL A 484 3.57 7.82 36.45
N PRO A 485 4.15 8.31 37.56
CA PRO A 485 4.33 7.50 38.77
C PRO A 485 2.98 7.10 39.37
N LYS A 486 2.73 5.79 39.47
CA LYS A 486 1.52 5.29 40.14
C LYS A 486 1.69 5.47 41.65
N ALA A 487 0.83 6.27 42.28
CA ALA A 487 0.92 6.60 43.69
C ALA A 487 0.92 5.35 44.59
N ALA A 488 1.70 5.40 45.68
CA ALA A 488 1.77 4.32 46.65
C ALA A 488 0.49 4.22 47.49
N ALA A 489 0.00 2.99 47.67
CA ALA A 489 -1.00 2.63 48.67
C ALA A 489 -0.37 1.63 49.65
N ALA A 490 -0.82 1.67 50.91
CA ALA A 490 -0.11 1.02 52.01
C ALA A 490 -0.21 -0.52 52.00
N THR A 491 0.75 -1.15 52.67
CA THR A 491 0.73 -2.57 53.03
C THR A 491 -0.44 -2.91 53.93
N ASN A 492 -1.10 -4.05 53.65
CA ASN A 492 -1.80 -4.82 54.68
C ASN A 492 -1.79 -6.30 54.31
N GLU A 493 -1.77 -7.19 55.30
CA GLU A 493 -1.52 -8.63 55.07
C GLU A 493 -2.79 -9.47 54.82
N GLN A 494 -2.58 -10.58 54.09
CA GLN A 494 -3.32 -11.85 54.11
C GLN A 494 -4.82 -11.86 54.49
N ALA A 495 -5.70 -12.09 53.50
CA ALA A 495 -6.86 -12.98 53.66
C ALA A 495 -7.46 -13.50 52.34
N LYS A 496 -7.69 -14.83 52.29
CA LYS A 496 -8.69 -15.59 51.50
C LYS A 496 -8.72 -15.50 49.96
N SER A 497 -8.44 -16.65 49.36
CA SER A 497 -8.68 -17.03 47.97
C SER A 497 -10.14 -17.42 47.69
N SER A 498 -10.72 -16.95 46.57
CA SER A 498 -11.94 -17.54 45.96
C SER A 498 -12.20 -17.13 44.49
N GLY A 499 -11.99 -15.85 44.13
CA GLY A 499 -12.61 -15.23 42.94
C GLY A 499 -12.17 -15.68 41.54
N SER A 500 -11.12 -16.50 41.37
CA SER A 500 -10.59 -16.82 40.03
C SER A 500 -11.46 -17.77 39.20
N SER A 501 -12.29 -18.61 39.84
CA SER A 501 -13.17 -19.56 39.15
C SER A 501 -14.40 -18.86 38.55
N GLU A 502 -15.05 -18.02 39.33
CA GLU A 502 -16.26 -17.27 38.95
C GLU A 502 -16.00 -16.32 37.76
N ALA A 503 -14.87 -15.60 37.78
CA ALA A 503 -14.45 -14.75 36.68
C ALA A 503 -14.36 -15.49 35.33
N LEU A 504 -13.85 -16.74 35.33
CA LEU A 504 -13.70 -17.56 34.12
C LEU A 504 -15.04 -18.14 33.65
N GLN A 505 -15.95 -18.47 34.57
CA GLN A 505 -17.31 -18.93 34.25
C GLN A 505 -18.15 -17.79 33.62
N ILE A 506 -18.09 -16.59 34.19
CA ILE A 506 -18.77 -15.40 33.62
C ILE A 506 -18.17 -15.05 32.26
N TYR A 507 -16.83 -15.09 32.12
CA TYR A 507 -16.14 -14.89 30.84
C TYR A 507 -16.69 -15.83 29.74
N THR A 508 -16.76 -17.12 30.04
CA THR A 508 -17.26 -18.16 29.10
C THR A 508 -18.73 -17.92 28.73
N SER A 509 -19.54 -17.50 29.70
CA SER A 509 -20.96 -17.16 29.49
C SER A 509 -21.14 -15.95 28.56
N ILE A 510 -20.24 -14.96 28.62
CA ILE A 510 -20.26 -13.78 27.72
C ILE A 510 -19.93 -14.20 26.28
N GLU A 511 -18.98 -15.11 26.06
CA GLU A 511 -18.66 -15.59 24.71
C GLU A 511 -19.82 -16.41 24.11
N GLN A 512 -20.44 -17.30 24.90
CA GLN A 512 -21.62 -18.07 24.49
C GLN A 512 -22.82 -17.16 24.17
N GLN A 513 -23.20 -16.27 25.09
CA GLN A 513 -24.30 -15.31 24.87
C GLN A 513 -23.98 -14.34 23.71
N GLY A 514 -22.71 -13.99 23.54
CA GLY A 514 -22.22 -13.15 22.45
C GLY A 514 -22.27 -13.83 21.07
N ASN A 515 -22.21 -15.17 21.01
CA ASN A 515 -22.46 -15.95 19.80
C ASN A 515 -23.97 -16.01 19.53
N LEU A 516 -24.80 -16.32 20.52
CA LEU A 516 -26.27 -16.34 20.39
C LEU A 516 -26.83 -15.01 19.87
N VAL A 517 -26.34 -13.87 20.35
CA VAL A 517 -26.72 -12.54 19.84
C VAL A 517 -26.32 -12.34 18.37
N ARG A 518 -25.24 -12.95 17.89
CA ARG A 518 -24.84 -12.92 16.48
C ARG A 518 -25.78 -13.77 15.62
N ASP A 519 -26.09 -14.98 16.08
CA ASP A 519 -26.95 -15.92 15.35
C ASP A 519 -28.42 -15.44 15.29
N LEU A 520 -28.91 -14.79 16.35
CA LEU A 520 -30.24 -14.17 16.37
C LEU A 520 -30.29 -12.93 15.47
N LYS A 521 -29.28 -12.04 15.53
CA LYS A 521 -29.19 -10.89 14.60
C LYS A 521 -29.07 -11.29 13.13
N ALA A 522 -28.47 -12.44 12.84
CA ALA A 522 -28.40 -12.99 11.48
C ALA A 522 -29.73 -13.55 10.96
N LYS A 523 -30.71 -13.80 11.85
CA LYS A 523 -32.07 -14.26 11.52
C LYS A 523 -33.07 -13.12 11.50
N ASP A 524 -33.16 -12.35 12.59
CA ASP A 524 -33.89 -11.08 12.66
C ASP A 524 -33.24 -10.13 13.69
N ALA A 525 -32.70 -9.02 13.20
CA ALA A 525 -32.07 -7.99 14.01
C ALA A 525 -33.06 -7.11 14.81
N LYS A 526 -34.38 -7.22 14.58
CA LYS A 526 -35.43 -6.40 15.21
C LYS A 526 -36.34 -7.18 16.18
N SER A 527 -36.28 -8.51 16.19
CA SER A 527 -37.09 -9.37 17.07
C SER A 527 -36.91 -9.04 18.56
N GLN A 528 -37.88 -9.42 19.38
CA GLN A 528 -37.77 -9.23 20.83
C GLN A 528 -36.67 -10.11 21.42
N ASP A 529 -36.59 -11.38 21.00
CA ASP A 529 -35.54 -12.34 21.37
C ASP A 529 -34.13 -11.77 21.16
N THR A 530 -33.90 -11.07 20.04
CA THR A 530 -32.62 -10.40 19.76
C THR A 530 -32.33 -9.28 20.77
N LYS A 531 -33.32 -8.50 21.19
CA LYS A 531 -33.15 -7.42 22.19
C LYS A 531 -32.88 -8.00 23.58
N ASP A 532 -33.64 -9.02 23.98
CA ASP A 532 -33.52 -9.64 25.30
C ASP A 532 -32.18 -10.39 25.42
N ALA A 533 -31.72 -11.02 24.34
CA ALA A 533 -30.39 -11.62 24.28
C ALA A 533 -29.26 -10.58 24.38
N ILE A 534 -29.44 -9.37 23.83
CA ILE A 534 -28.49 -8.25 23.99
C ILE A 534 -28.50 -7.72 25.41
N ALA A 535 -29.66 -7.56 26.04
CA ALA A 535 -29.77 -7.11 27.43
C ALA A 535 -29.03 -8.06 28.39
N LYS A 536 -29.25 -9.37 28.22
CA LYS A 536 -28.55 -10.42 28.99
C LYS A 536 -27.03 -10.43 28.75
N LEU A 537 -26.58 -10.12 27.53
CA LEU A 537 -25.15 -9.99 27.21
C LEU A 537 -24.51 -8.78 27.92
N LEU A 538 -25.23 -7.66 28.04
CA LEU A 538 -24.77 -6.47 28.75
C LEU A 538 -24.71 -6.71 30.27
N GLU A 539 -25.70 -7.41 30.83
CA GLU A 539 -25.72 -7.78 32.25
C GLU A 539 -24.54 -8.69 32.63
N LEU A 540 -24.26 -9.72 31.81
CA LEU A 540 -23.10 -10.60 32.02
C LEU A 540 -21.78 -9.83 31.94
N LYS A 541 -21.63 -8.91 30.98
CA LYS A 541 -20.44 -8.04 30.88
C LYS A 541 -20.29 -7.11 32.07
N LYS A 542 -21.39 -6.60 32.63
CA LYS A 542 -21.35 -5.83 33.88
C LYS A 542 -20.84 -6.70 35.03
N LYS A 543 -21.43 -7.89 35.24
CA LYS A 543 -20.99 -8.84 36.28
C LYS A 543 -19.52 -9.22 36.15
N PHE A 544 -19.00 -9.40 34.94
CA PHE A 544 -17.56 -9.63 34.72
C PHE A 544 -16.70 -8.43 35.14
N LYS A 545 -17.13 -7.21 34.83
CA LYS A 545 -16.43 -5.99 35.25
C LYS A 545 -16.47 -5.80 36.77
N ASP A 546 -17.61 -6.07 37.39
CA ASP A 546 -17.80 -5.98 38.84
C ASP A 546 -16.91 -7.01 39.58
N VAL A 547 -16.73 -8.22 39.04
CA VAL A 547 -15.88 -9.28 39.63
C VAL A 547 -14.37 -9.11 39.33
N THR A 548 -13.99 -8.60 38.15
CA THR A 548 -12.58 -8.54 37.72
C THR A 548 -11.94 -7.14 37.76
N SER A 549 -12.74 -6.09 38.01
CA SER A 549 -12.35 -4.68 37.81
C SER A 549 -11.83 -4.34 36.40
N ALA A 550 -12.14 -5.17 35.39
CA ALA A 550 -11.68 -5.03 34.01
C ALA A 550 -12.80 -5.21 32.99
N ASP A 551 -12.74 -4.47 31.88
CA ASP A 551 -13.67 -4.65 30.77
C ASP A 551 -13.41 -5.95 30.00
N PHE A 552 -14.48 -6.69 29.69
CA PHE A 552 -14.43 -7.94 28.93
C PHE A 552 -13.78 -7.76 27.55
N LYS A 553 -12.75 -8.55 27.25
CA LYS A 553 -12.06 -8.61 25.95
C LYS A 553 -12.23 -10.00 25.32
N PRO A 554 -12.82 -10.13 24.11
CA PRO A 554 -12.91 -11.41 23.42
C PRO A 554 -11.53 -12.05 23.19
N GLY A 555 -11.43 -13.37 23.36
CA GLY A 555 -10.17 -14.11 23.25
C GLY A 555 -9.11 -13.83 24.34
N GLN A 556 -9.46 -13.18 25.45
CA GLN A 556 -8.56 -12.94 26.60
C GLN A 556 -9.22 -13.34 27.93
N PRO A 557 -9.30 -14.65 28.25
CA PRO A 557 -9.81 -15.11 29.54
C PRO A 557 -8.92 -14.66 30.71
N PRO A 558 -9.49 -14.46 31.92
CA PRO A 558 -8.72 -14.17 33.13
C PRO A 558 -7.82 -15.35 33.51
N ALA A 559 -6.65 -15.06 34.08
CA ALA A 559 -5.63 -16.07 34.38
C ALA A 559 -6.08 -17.06 35.48
N ALA A 560 -6.13 -18.34 35.13
CA ALA A 560 -6.44 -19.43 36.06
C ALA A 560 -5.19 -19.90 36.83
N PRO A 561 -5.33 -20.43 38.06
CA PRO A 561 -4.25 -21.13 38.76
C PRO A 561 -3.78 -22.36 37.97
N ALA A 562 -2.48 -22.64 38.00
CA ALA A 562 -1.90 -23.74 37.24
C ALA A 562 -2.20 -25.12 37.89
N GLN A 563 -2.91 -25.98 37.18
CA GLN A 563 -2.88 -27.43 37.35
C GLN A 563 -2.76 -28.13 35.98
N SER A 564 -2.27 -29.36 36.01
CA SER A 564 -1.73 -30.08 34.84
C SER A 564 -2.70 -31.11 34.26
N SER A 565 -2.94 -31.05 32.94
CA SER A 565 -3.55 -32.16 32.18
C SER A 565 -3.11 -32.21 30.72
N THR A 566 -2.08 -33.03 30.46
CA THR A 566 -2.09 -34.08 29.42
C THR A 566 -2.92 -33.82 28.14
N GLY A 567 -2.31 -33.21 27.12
CA GLY A 567 -2.84 -33.16 25.75
C GLY A 567 -1.72 -33.08 24.70
N GLY A 568 -1.69 -34.00 23.73
CA GLY A 568 -0.67 -34.01 22.67
C GLY A 568 -0.74 -32.78 21.75
N SER A 569 -1.92 -32.19 21.60
CA SER A 569 -2.19 -30.96 20.85
C SER A 569 -1.43 -29.74 21.36
N ASP A 570 -1.28 -29.61 22.68
CA ASP A 570 -0.60 -28.44 23.28
C ASP A 570 0.91 -28.54 23.10
N ILE A 571 1.47 -29.75 23.21
CA ILE A 571 2.89 -29.99 22.92
C ILE A 571 3.16 -29.75 21.42
N ALA A 572 2.24 -30.14 20.53
CA ALA A 572 2.31 -29.81 19.11
C ALA A 572 2.36 -28.30 18.84
N ALA A 573 1.46 -27.51 19.44
CA ALA A 573 1.44 -26.06 19.30
C ALA A 573 2.73 -25.40 19.84
N GLN A 574 3.26 -25.90 20.96
CA GLN A 574 4.53 -25.45 21.52
C GLN A 574 5.73 -25.77 20.61
N ILE A 575 5.71 -26.91 19.90
CA ILE A 575 6.76 -27.27 18.94
C ILE A 575 6.73 -26.35 17.71
N ASP A 576 5.56 -26.00 17.17
CA ASP A 576 5.46 -25.07 16.05
C ASP A 576 5.92 -23.66 16.44
N ALA A 577 5.49 -23.14 17.59
CA ALA A 577 5.91 -21.83 18.09
C ALA A 577 7.43 -21.76 18.34
N GLN A 578 8.00 -22.78 18.99
CA GLN A 578 9.45 -22.90 19.19
C GLN A 578 10.20 -23.12 17.86
N GLY A 579 9.58 -23.79 16.88
CA GLY A 579 10.12 -24.00 15.54
C GLY A 579 10.24 -22.72 14.72
N LEU A 580 9.25 -21.83 14.83
CA LEU A 580 9.30 -20.47 14.26
C LEU A 580 10.42 -19.65 14.93
N LEU A 581 10.53 -19.66 16.26
CA LEU A 581 11.59 -18.95 16.98
C LEU A 581 13.00 -19.42 16.56
N VAL A 582 13.22 -20.73 16.42
CA VAL A 582 14.49 -21.28 15.90
C VAL A 582 14.77 -20.82 14.47
N ARG A 583 13.75 -20.67 13.62
CA ARG A 583 13.89 -20.19 12.24
C ARG A 583 14.31 -18.72 12.20
N ASP A 584 13.68 -17.91 13.03
CA ASP A 584 13.93 -16.47 13.16
C ASP A 584 15.32 -16.17 13.76
N LEU A 585 15.72 -16.93 14.78
CA LEU A 585 17.06 -16.83 15.37
C LEU A 585 18.16 -17.31 14.42
N LYS A 586 17.94 -18.41 13.66
CA LYS A 586 18.88 -18.85 12.61
C LYS A 586 19.02 -17.85 11.46
N ALA A 587 17.97 -17.10 11.14
CA ALA A 587 18.02 -16.04 10.12
C ALA A 587 18.81 -14.81 10.58
N LYS A 588 18.97 -14.61 11.89
CA LYS A 588 19.72 -13.48 12.51
C LYS A 588 21.17 -13.87 12.83
N ASP A 589 21.38 -14.96 13.56
CA ASP A 589 22.69 -15.62 13.71
C ASP A 589 22.54 -17.11 14.01
N ALA A 590 22.91 -17.94 13.04
CA ALA A 590 22.89 -19.40 13.12
C ALA A 590 23.93 -20.01 14.10
N LYS A 591 24.92 -19.25 14.58
CA LYS A 591 25.97 -19.70 15.51
C LYS A 591 25.79 -19.23 16.96
N SER A 592 24.94 -18.23 17.21
CA SER A 592 24.67 -17.67 18.54
C SER A 592 24.26 -18.74 19.57
N GLN A 593 24.54 -18.48 20.84
CA GLN A 593 24.13 -19.40 21.91
C GLN A 593 22.61 -19.49 22.01
N ALA A 594 21.89 -18.36 21.89
CA ALA A 594 20.42 -18.33 21.85
C ALA A 594 19.83 -19.24 20.74
N THR A 595 20.45 -19.29 19.56
CA THR A 595 20.06 -20.23 18.50
C THR A 595 20.24 -21.69 18.94
N LYS A 596 21.35 -22.04 19.62
CA LYS A 596 21.60 -23.40 20.11
C LYS A 596 20.61 -23.80 21.20
N ASP A 597 20.38 -22.92 22.17
CA ASP A 597 19.47 -23.16 23.29
C ASP A 597 18.02 -23.33 22.80
N ALA A 598 17.61 -22.52 21.83
CA ALA A 598 16.30 -22.62 21.19
C ALA A 598 16.13 -23.96 20.42
N ILE A 599 17.20 -24.47 19.78
CA ILE A 599 17.20 -25.79 19.13
C ILE A 599 17.13 -26.91 20.16
N ALA A 600 17.86 -26.82 21.27
CA ALA A 600 17.82 -27.82 22.34
C ALA A 600 16.41 -27.95 22.93
N LYS A 601 15.76 -26.81 23.23
CA LYS A 601 14.37 -26.77 23.71
C LYS A 601 13.36 -27.30 22.68
N LEU A 602 13.58 -27.07 21.38
CA LEU A 602 12.77 -27.63 20.30
C LEU A 602 12.88 -29.17 20.24
N LEU A 603 14.08 -29.72 20.42
CA LEU A 603 14.32 -31.16 20.47
C LEU A 603 13.69 -31.80 21.71
N GLU A 604 13.79 -31.14 22.87
CA GLU A 604 13.15 -31.59 24.12
C GLU A 604 11.61 -31.66 23.99
N LEU A 605 10.99 -30.62 23.43
CA LEU A 605 9.54 -30.61 23.18
C LEU A 605 9.13 -31.70 22.18
N LYS A 606 9.90 -31.90 21.10
CA LYS A 606 9.64 -33.01 20.15
C LYS A 606 9.80 -34.38 20.78
N LYS A 607 10.75 -34.56 21.70
CA LYS A 607 10.87 -35.79 22.48
C LYS A 607 9.62 -35.98 23.34
N LYS A 608 9.21 -34.98 24.12
CA LYS A 608 7.99 -35.03 24.96
C LYS A 608 6.72 -35.33 24.15
N TYR A 609 6.59 -34.80 22.93
CA TYR A 609 5.48 -35.16 22.03
C TYR A 609 5.53 -36.65 21.61
N LYS A 610 6.71 -37.17 21.28
CA LYS A 610 6.90 -38.59 20.93
C LYS A 610 6.63 -39.51 22.11
N ASP A 611 7.12 -39.14 23.30
CA ASP A 611 6.93 -39.88 24.54
C ASP A 611 5.44 -39.92 24.97
N VAL A 612 4.65 -38.88 24.66
CA VAL A 612 3.21 -38.77 25.00
C VAL A 612 2.27 -39.34 23.91
N THR A 613 2.66 -39.30 22.63
CA THR A 613 1.78 -39.71 21.50
C THR A 613 2.22 -40.98 20.77
N GLY A 614 3.36 -41.56 21.15
CA GLY A 614 4.02 -42.66 20.43
C GLY A 614 4.54 -42.30 19.03
N SER A 615 4.31 -41.08 18.55
CA SER A 615 4.48 -40.66 17.16
C SER A 615 5.43 -39.48 17.03
N GLU A 616 6.23 -39.44 15.96
CA GLU A 616 7.09 -38.27 15.72
C GLU A 616 6.30 -37.06 15.24
N TYR A 617 6.66 -35.89 15.77
CA TYR A 617 5.97 -34.65 15.45
C TYR A 617 6.12 -34.23 13.98
N LYS A 618 4.98 -34.16 13.27
CA LYS A 618 4.85 -33.64 11.91
C LYS A 618 4.13 -32.27 11.93
N PRO A 619 4.75 -31.18 11.45
CA PRO A 619 4.10 -29.88 11.36
C PRO A 619 2.78 -29.94 10.57
N GLY A 620 1.71 -29.37 11.12
CA GLY A 620 0.42 -29.26 10.45
C GLY A 620 -0.46 -30.52 10.41
N ALA A 621 -0.19 -31.54 11.24
CA ALA A 621 -1.05 -32.73 11.36
C ALA A 621 -1.59 -32.91 12.80
N ALA A 622 -2.90 -33.12 12.94
CA ALA A 622 -3.55 -33.41 14.22
C ALA A 622 -3.52 -34.92 14.54
N PRO A 623 -3.37 -35.34 15.82
CA PRO A 623 -3.43 -36.74 16.22
C PRO A 623 -4.88 -37.26 16.28
N ALA A 624 -5.09 -38.54 15.94
CA ALA A 624 -6.43 -39.17 15.96
C ALA A 624 -6.38 -40.68 16.25
N ALA A 625 -7.27 -41.14 17.15
CA ALA A 625 -7.67 -42.53 17.38
C ALA A 625 -8.89 -42.55 18.35
N PRO A 626 -9.69 -43.64 18.43
CA PRO A 626 -9.77 -44.81 17.56
C PRO A 626 -11.06 -44.81 16.69
N ALA A 627 -11.31 -45.88 15.94
CA ALA A 627 -12.38 -45.97 14.92
C ALA A 627 -13.27 -47.22 15.10
N GLN A 628 -14.36 -47.31 14.32
CA GLN A 628 -14.87 -48.49 13.56
C GLN A 628 -16.36 -48.32 13.19
N PRO A 629 -16.89 -49.03 12.17
CA PRO A 629 -16.28 -49.61 10.96
C PRO A 629 -16.76 -48.76 9.74
N SER A 630 -17.15 -49.17 8.51
CA SER A 630 -17.09 -50.33 7.59
C SER A 630 -17.35 -49.79 6.15
N THR A 631 -17.22 -50.44 4.99
CA THR A 631 -16.63 -51.72 4.49
C THR A 631 -15.88 -51.42 3.16
N GLY A 632 -15.33 -52.44 2.48
CA GLY A 632 -15.46 -52.54 1.01
C GLY A 632 -14.32 -52.04 0.13
N GLY A 633 -13.41 -52.94 -0.26
CA GLY A 633 -12.52 -52.84 -1.45
C GLY A 633 -11.36 -51.82 -1.40
N SER A 634 -11.60 -50.64 -0.83
CA SER A 634 -10.64 -49.53 -0.73
C SER A 634 -9.50 -49.79 0.26
N ASP A 635 -9.76 -50.55 1.32
CA ASP A 635 -8.79 -50.79 2.40
C ASP A 635 -7.58 -51.62 1.93
N ILE A 636 -7.83 -52.71 1.18
CA ILE A 636 -6.76 -53.52 0.55
C ILE A 636 -5.98 -52.66 -0.46
N ALA A 637 -6.65 -51.77 -1.21
CA ALA A 637 -5.98 -50.85 -2.13
C ALA A 637 -5.01 -49.90 -1.41
N ALA A 638 -5.45 -49.31 -0.29
CA ALA A 638 -4.65 -48.41 0.52
C ALA A 638 -3.44 -49.13 1.16
N GLN A 639 -3.62 -50.38 1.60
CA GLN A 639 -2.53 -51.20 2.13
C GLN A 639 -1.46 -51.52 1.07
N ILE A 640 -1.85 -51.71 -0.20
CA ILE A 640 -0.92 -51.90 -1.31
C ILE A 640 -0.19 -50.59 -1.67
N ASP A 641 -0.86 -49.44 -1.69
CA ASP A 641 -0.20 -48.14 -1.93
C ASP A 641 0.83 -47.84 -0.82
N ALA A 642 0.47 -48.07 0.44
CA ALA A 642 1.36 -47.88 1.59
C ALA A 642 2.58 -48.82 1.56
N GLN A 643 2.36 -50.13 1.31
CA GLN A 643 3.44 -51.10 1.18
C GLN A 643 4.30 -50.84 -0.08
N GLY A 644 3.70 -50.30 -1.14
CA GLY A 644 4.37 -49.90 -2.38
C GLY A 644 5.31 -48.71 -2.18
N LEU A 645 4.90 -47.72 -1.39
CA LEU A 645 5.75 -46.62 -0.96
C LEU A 645 6.90 -47.12 -0.06
N LEU A 646 6.63 -48.01 0.90
CA LEU A 646 7.68 -48.60 1.75
C LEU A 646 8.73 -49.35 0.92
N VAL A 647 8.32 -50.17 -0.06
CA VAL A 647 9.24 -50.84 -0.99
C VAL A 647 10.06 -49.85 -1.82
N ARG A 648 9.47 -48.73 -2.25
CA ARG A 648 10.16 -47.68 -3.02
C ARG A 648 11.19 -46.95 -2.17
N ASP A 649 10.86 -46.66 -0.92
CA ASP A 649 11.74 -45.96 0.04
C ASP A 649 12.88 -46.85 0.54
N LEU A 650 12.64 -48.15 0.72
CA LEU A 650 13.68 -49.14 1.01
C LEU A 650 14.60 -49.37 -0.19
N LYS A 651 14.07 -49.51 -1.42
CA LYS A 651 14.89 -49.59 -2.64
C LYS A 651 15.74 -48.35 -2.89
N ALA A 652 15.27 -47.17 -2.47
CA ALA A 652 16.03 -45.92 -2.57
C ALA A 652 17.18 -45.80 -1.55
N LYS A 653 17.19 -46.64 -0.49
CA LYS A 653 18.23 -46.68 0.55
C LYS A 653 19.21 -47.83 0.34
N ASP A 654 18.70 -49.05 0.14
CA ASP A 654 19.46 -50.19 -0.39
C ASP A 654 18.53 -51.16 -1.14
N ALA A 655 18.75 -51.28 -2.46
CA ALA A 655 17.99 -52.16 -3.33
C ALA A 655 18.27 -53.67 -3.14
N LYS A 656 19.34 -54.06 -2.43
CA LYS A 656 19.76 -55.46 -2.24
C LYS A 656 19.51 -56.01 -0.82
N SER A 657 19.22 -55.15 0.15
CA SER A 657 18.98 -55.54 1.55
C SER A 657 17.88 -56.61 1.68
N GLN A 658 17.97 -57.45 2.72
CA GLN A 658 16.95 -58.48 2.96
C GLN A 658 15.58 -57.86 3.28
N ALA A 659 15.54 -56.80 4.11
CA ALA A 659 14.31 -56.06 4.40
C ALA A 659 13.63 -55.50 3.13
N THR A 660 14.42 -55.10 2.12
CA THR A 660 13.90 -54.69 0.81
C THR A 660 13.25 -55.84 0.06
N LYS A 661 13.78 -57.07 0.14
CA LYS A 661 13.19 -58.28 -0.47
C LYS A 661 11.91 -58.70 0.25
N ASP A 662 11.93 -58.74 1.57
CA ASP A 662 10.78 -59.19 2.39
C ASP A 662 9.59 -58.23 2.21
N ALA A 663 9.86 -56.92 2.12
CA ALA A 663 8.86 -55.91 1.80
C ALA A 663 8.25 -56.09 0.40
N ILE A 664 9.03 -56.53 -0.60
CA ILE A 664 8.55 -56.83 -1.97
C ILE A 664 7.66 -58.09 -1.97
N ALA A 665 8.05 -59.15 -1.26
CA ALA A 665 7.24 -60.36 -1.13
C ALA A 665 5.85 -60.04 -0.55
N LYS A 666 5.81 -59.25 0.54
CA LYS A 666 4.55 -58.81 1.15
C LYS A 666 3.70 -57.91 0.25
N LEU A 667 4.34 -57.09 -0.62
CA LEU A 667 3.64 -56.28 -1.62
C LEU A 667 2.97 -57.12 -2.72
N LEU A 668 3.57 -58.24 -3.10
CA LEU A 668 3.04 -59.14 -4.13
C LEU A 668 1.81 -59.92 -3.64
N GLU A 669 1.85 -60.45 -2.41
CA GLU A 669 0.72 -61.20 -1.85
C GLU A 669 -0.52 -60.31 -1.64
N LEU A 670 -0.35 -59.06 -1.16
CA LEU A 670 -1.47 -58.11 -1.06
C LEU A 670 -2.11 -57.81 -2.43
N LYS A 671 -1.30 -57.66 -3.49
CA LYS A 671 -1.80 -57.44 -4.86
C LYS A 671 -2.59 -58.62 -5.43
N LYS A 672 -2.17 -59.85 -5.10
CA LYS A 672 -2.90 -61.08 -5.45
C LYS A 672 -4.27 -61.08 -4.77
N GLN A 673 -4.33 -60.86 -3.46
CA GLN A 673 -5.58 -60.82 -2.70
C GLN A 673 -6.54 -59.72 -3.19
N TYR A 674 -6.02 -58.56 -3.64
CA TYR A 674 -6.84 -57.54 -4.31
C TYR A 674 -7.44 -58.02 -5.63
N LYS A 675 -6.66 -58.74 -6.45
CA LYS A 675 -7.14 -59.29 -7.73
C LYS A 675 -8.22 -60.35 -7.51
N ASP A 676 -8.01 -61.24 -6.54
CA ASP A 676 -8.95 -62.31 -6.19
C ASP A 676 -10.29 -61.78 -5.68
N VAL A 677 -10.30 -60.60 -5.02
CA VAL A 677 -11.51 -59.94 -4.49
C VAL A 677 -12.18 -58.98 -5.48
N THR A 678 -11.43 -58.37 -6.41
CA THR A 678 -11.97 -57.31 -7.33
C THR A 678 -12.04 -57.72 -8.79
N GLY A 679 -11.52 -58.88 -9.17
CA GLY A 679 -11.45 -59.36 -10.55
C GLY A 679 -10.54 -58.54 -11.48
N SER A 680 -9.72 -57.63 -10.93
CA SER A 680 -8.87 -56.70 -11.70
C SER A 680 -7.47 -56.57 -11.10
N ASP A 681 -6.45 -56.45 -11.94
CA ASP A 681 -5.08 -56.18 -11.48
C ASP A 681 -4.98 -54.78 -10.85
N TYR A 682 -4.43 -54.73 -9.63
CA TYR A 682 -4.29 -53.51 -8.86
C TYR A 682 -3.43 -52.44 -9.57
N LYS A 683 -3.99 -51.24 -9.71
CA LYS A 683 -3.31 -50.02 -10.21
C LYS A 683 -3.23 -48.96 -9.10
N PRO A 684 -2.03 -48.49 -8.72
CA PRO A 684 -1.86 -47.41 -7.74
C PRO A 684 -2.71 -46.18 -8.09
N GLY A 685 -3.46 -45.66 -7.12
CA GLY A 685 -4.26 -44.44 -7.29
C GLY A 685 -5.56 -44.55 -8.11
N SER A 686 -6.06 -45.74 -8.48
CA SER A 686 -7.38 -45.89 -9.13
C SER A 686 -8.14 -47.14 -8.70
N ALA A 687 -9.36 -46.97 -8.17
CA ALA A 687 -10.27 -48.04 -7.78
C ALA A 687 -11.00 -48.69 -9.00
N PRO A 688 -11.60 -49.90 -8.87
CA PRO A 688 -11.99 -50.77 -10.00
C PRO A 688 -13.43 -50.52 -10.47
N ALA A 689 -13.87 -50.92 -11.68
CA ALA A 689 -13.28 -51.77 -12.75
C ALA A 689 -13.56 -51.11 -14.15
N ALA A 690 -13.49 -51.70 -15.35
CA ALA A 690 -13.29 -53.08 -15.83
C ALA A 690 -12.60 -53.09 -17.24
N ALA A 691 -12.97 -54.04 -18.13
CA ALA A 691 -12.37 -54.31 -19.46
C ALA A 691 -13.42 -54.96 -20.41
N PRO A 692 -13.16 -55.17 -21.74
CA PRO A 692 -11.95 -54.99 -22.57
C PRO A 692 -12.13 -53.83 -23.60
N ALA A 693 -11.63 -53.73 -24.86
CA ALA A 693 -10.92 -54.63 -25.80
C ALA A 693 -10.10 -53.84 -26.88
N GLN A 694 -9.52 -54.56 -27.86
CA GLN A 694 -8.74 -54.09 -29.03
C GLN A 694 -8.80 -55.16 -30.17
N PRO A 695 -8.35 -54.90 -31.42
CA PRO A 695 -8.45 -53.67 -32.21
C PRO A 695 -8.79 -53.85 -33.72
N SER A 696 -9.36 -52.80 -34.32
CA SER A 696 -9.20 -52.35 -35.73
C SER A 696 -9.68 -53.22 -36.90
N THR A 697 -10.70 -52.72 -37.62
CA THR A 697 -10.48 -52.16 -38.97
C THR A 697 -11.63 -51.27 -39.48
N GLY A 698 -11.29 -50.13 -40.09
CA GLY A 698 -12.08 -49.54 -41.20
C GLY A 698 -13.50 -49.00 -40.91
N GLY A 699 -13.68 -48.11 -39.92
CA GLY A 699 -14.86 -47.23 -39.82
C GLY A 699 -16.17 -47.87 -39.31
N SER A 700 -16.51 -49.07 -39.76
CA SER A 700 -17.59 -49.90 -39.20
C SER A 700 -17.35 -50.22 -37.71
N ASP A 701 -16.08 -50.43 -37.35
CA ASP A 701 -15.60 -50.62 -35.99
C ASP A 701 -15.93 -49.42 -35.07
N ILE A 702 -15.76 -48.19 -35.57
CA ILE A 702 -16.11 -46.96 -34.83
C ILE A 702 -17.63 -46.80 -34.74
N ALA A 703 -18.40 -47.14 -35.79
CA ALA A 703 -19.86 -47.16 -35.75
C ALA A 703 -20.40 -48.09 -34.64
N ALA A 704 -19.90 -49.32 -34.57
CA ALA A 704 -20.29 -50.29 -33.54
C ALA A 704 -19.96 -49.79 -32.12
N GLN A 705 -18.81 -49.14 -31.94
CA GLN A 705 -18.41 -48.53 -30.66
C GLN A 705 -19.31 -47.35 -30.28
N ILE A 706 -19.77 -46.54 -31.24
CA ILE A 706 -20.74 -45.46 -31.00
C ILE A 706 -22.10 -46.01 -30.56
N ASP A 707 -22.61 -47.07 -31.19
CA ASP A 707 -23.89 -47.66 -30.81
C ASP A 707 -23.82 -48.31 -29.41
N ALA A 708 -22.76 -49.06 -29.11
CA ALA A 708 -22.55 -49.63 -27.78
C ALA A 708 -22.43 -48.55 -26.68
N GLN A 709 -21.65 -47.50 -26.93
CA GLN A 709 -21.53 -46.35 -26.02
C GLN A 709 -22.86 -45.56 -25.93
N GLY A 710 -23.65 -45.53 -27.00
CA GLY A 710 -24.97 -44.91 -27.07
C GLY A 710 -26.02 -45.63 -26.20
N LEU A 711 -25.99 -46.96 -26.18
CA LEU A 711 -26.78 -47.78 -25.26
C LEU A 711 -26.35 -47.53 -23.81
N LEU A 712 -25.03 -47.56 -23.52
CA LEU A 712 -24.51 -47.28 -22.18
C LEU A 712 -24.92 -45.88 -21.66
N VAL A 713 -24.88 -44.86 -22.52
CA VAL A 713 -25.36 -43.50 -22.20
C VAL A 713 -26.86 -43.47 -21.90
N ARG A 714 -27.67 -44.25 -22.62
CA ARG A 714 -29.12 -44.34 -22.39
C ARG A 714 -29.43 -45.00 -21.05
N ASP A 715 -28.72 -46.08 -20.73
CA ASP A 715 -28.82 -46.82 -19.47
C ASP A 715 -28.38 -45.98 -18.26
N LEU A 716 -27.25 -45.27 -18.38
CA LEU A 716 -26.76 -44.36 -17.34
C LEU A 716 -27.68 -43.15 -17.15
N LYS A 717 -28.26 -42.60 -18.23
CA LYS A 717 -29.31 -41.56 -18.13
C LYS A 717 -30.59 -42.05 -17.44
N ALA A 718 -30.97 -43.30 -17.62
CA ALA A 718 -32.13 -43.90 -16.96
C ALA A 718 -31.91 -44.12 -15.45
N LYS A 719 -30.64 -44.29 -15.02
CA LYS A 719 -30.25 -44.49 -13.61
C LYS A 719 -29.99 -43.16 -12.88
N ASP A 720 -29.19 -42.26 -13.44
CA ASP A 720 -29.15 -40.85 -13.05
C ASP A 720 -28.60 -39.98 -14.21
N ALA A 721 -29.46 -39.15 -14.80
CA ALA A 721 -29.12 -38.25 -15.90
C ALA A 721 -28.12 -37.13 -15.55
N LYS A 722 -27.86 -36.86 -14.26
CA LYS A 722 -26.97 -35.78 -13.77
C LYS A 722 -25.65 -36.31 -13.19
N SER A 723 -25.50 -37.62 -12.99
CA SER A 723 -24.28 -38.23 -12.44
C SER A 723 -23.06 -37.89 -13.30
N GLN A 724 -21.87 -37.88 -12.68
CA GLN A 724 -20.64 -37.62 -13.44
C GLN A 724 -20.34 -38.78 -14.40
N ALA A 725 -20.57 -40.03 -14.02
CA ALA A 725 -20.45 -41.18 -14.92
C ALA A 725 -21.33 -41.05 -16.18
N THR A 726 -22.55 -40.51 -16.04
CA THR A 726 -23.45 -40.25 -17.18
C THR A 726 -22.92 -39.14 -18.07
N LYS A 727 -22.37 -38.05 -17.51
CA LYS A 727 -21.74 -36.96 -18.26
C LYS A 727 -20.48 -37.41 -19.00
N ASP A 728 -19.63 -38.18 -18.33
CA ASP A 728 -18.39 -38.70 -18.90
C ASP A 728 -18.67 -39.71 -20.02
N ALA A 729 -19.70 -40.56 -19.84
CA ALA A 729 -20.17 -41.45 -20.90
C ALA A 729 -20.72 -40.69 -22.11
N ILE A 730 -21.43 -39.57 -21.91
CA ILE A 730 -21.91 -38.67 -22.97
C ILE A 730 -20.75 -37.97 -23.67
N ALA A 731 -19.76 -37.48 -22.94
CA ALA A 731 -18.56 -36.87 -23.51
C ALA A 731 -17.79 -37.88 -24.38
N LYS A 732 -17.63 -39.12 -23.92
CA LYS A 732 -16.98 -40.20 -24.68
C LYS A 732 -17.80 -40.63 -25.90
N LEU A 733 -19.13 -40.59 -25.84
CA LEU A 733 -20.00 -40.81 -27.01
C LEU A 733 -19.84 -39.71 -28.06
N LEU A 734 -19.76 -38.45 -27.62
CA LEU A 734 -19.56 -37.30 -28.51
C LEU A 734 -18.18 -37.34 -29.18
N GLU A 735 -17.13 -37.69 -28.44
CA GLU A 735 -15.77 -37.83 -28.99
C GLU A 735 -15.67 -39.00 -29.99
N LEU A 736 -16.30 -40.15 -29.73
CA LEU A 736 -16.37 -41.24 -30.71
C LEU A 736 -17.13 -40.82 -31.97
N LYS A 737 -18.27 -40.11 -31.83
CA LYS A 737 -19.01 -39.56 -32.98
C LYS A 737 -18.21 -38.54 -33.78
N LYS A 738 -17.41 -37.72 -33.10
CA LYS A 738 -16.47 -36.79 -33.73
C LYS A 738 -15.38 -37.56 -34.50
N GLN A 739 -14.77 -38.57 -33.91
CA GLN A 739 -13.76 -39.40 -34.58
C GLN A 739 -14.34 -40.14 -35.81
N TYR A 740 -15.60 -40.58 -35.76
CA TYR A 740 -16.29 -41.10 -36.95
C TYR A 740 -16.46 -40.04 -38.03
N LYS A 741 -16.82 -38.80 -37.67
CA LYS A 741 -16.93 -37.67 -38.61
C LYS A 741 -15.57 -37.27 -39.20
N ASP A 742 -14.53 -37.23 -38.38
CA ASP A 742 -13.17 -36.87 -38.80
C ASP A 742 -12.57 -37.94 -39.76
N VAL A 743 -13.01 -39.20 -39.66
CA VAL A 743 -12.58 -40.32 -40.53
C VAL A 743 -13.48 -40.51 -41.77
N THR A 744 -14.79 -40.21 -41.70
CA THR A 744 -15.75 -40.46 -42.80
C THR A 744 -16.29 -39.20 -43.48
N GLY A 745 -15.96 -38.03 -42.96
CA GLY A 745 -16.53 -36.72 -43.37
C GLY A 745 -17.96 -36.45 -42.88
N SER A 746 -18.65 -37.43 -42.28
CA SER A 746 -20.11 -37.37 -42.02
C SER A 746 -20.49 -37.62 -40.56
N ASP A 747 -21.52 -36.91 -40.07
CA ASP A 747 -22.07 -37.13 -38.72
C ASP A 747 -22.72 -38.53 -38.59
N TYR A 748 -22.37 -39.25 -37.52
CA TYR A 748 -22.87 -40.61 -37.29
C TYR A 748 -24.39 -40.69 -37.08
N LYS A 749 -25.07 -41.37 -38.01
CA LYS A 749 -26.47 -41.80 -37.93
C LYS A 749 -26.56 -43.32 -37.66
N PRO A 750 -27.33 -43.78 -36.67
CA PRO A 750 -27.55 -45.20 -36.43
C PRO A 750 -28.21 -45.88 -37.65
N GLY A 751 -27.65 -47.02 -38.07
CA GLY A 751 -28.28 -47.91 -39.07
C GLY A 751 -28.07 -47.57 -40.56
N SER A 752 -27.15 -46.66 -40.93
CA SER A 752 -26.87 -46.34 -42.35
C SER A 752 -25.41 -46.58 -42.75
N ALA A 753 -25.19 -47.28 -43.87
CA ALA A 753 -23.87 -47.47 -44.49
C ALA A 753 -23.39 -46.20 -45.23
N PRO A 754 -22.06 -45.98 -45.38
CA PRO A 754 -21.51 -44.72 -45.88
C PRO A 754 -21.51 -44.59 -47.42
N ALA A 755 -21.56 -43.35 -47.90
CA ALA A 755 -21.33 -42.94 -49.29
C ALA A 755 -20.17 -41.92 -49.37
N ALA A 756 -19.62 -41.68 -50.56
CA ALA A 756 -18.28 -41.12 -50.75
C ALA A 756 -18.18 -39.57 -50.81
N ALA A 757 -16.94 -39.08 -50.62
CA ALA A 757 -16.49 -37.68 -50.78
C ALA A 757 -16.27 -37.31 -52.30
N PRO A 758 -15.85 -36.10 -52.73
CA PRO A 758 -14.87 -35.13 -52.14
C PRO A 758 -15.54 -33.77 -51.75
N ALA A 759 -14.93 -32.59 -51.58
CA ALA A 759 -13.57 -32.06 -51.86
C ALA A 759 -13.20 -30.84 -50.95
N GLN A 760 -12.08 -30.16 -51.25
CA GLN A 760 -11.67 -28.85 -50.70
C GLN A 760 -11.12 -27.92 -51.80
N PRO A 761 -10.96 -26.60 -51.52
CA PRO A 761 -9.60 -26.06 -51.39
C PRO A 761 -9.36 -25.25 -50.10
N SER A 762 -8.13 -24.81 -49.86
CA SER A 762 -7.59 -24.41 -48.54
C SER A 762 -7.09 -22.97 -48.44
N THR A 763 -7.09 -22.40 -47.22
CA THR A 763 -6.40 -21.14 -46.87
C THR A 763 -5.79 -21.22 -45.47
N GLY A 764 -4.45 -21.30 -45.35
CA GLY A 764 -3.77 -21.61 -44.08
C GLY A 764 -3.87 -20.56 -42.95
N GLY A 765 -4.37 -19.35 -43.23
CA GLY A 765 -4.48 -18.28 -42.23
C GLY A 765 -5.69 -18.41 -41.28
N SER A 766 -6.76 -19.09 -41.68
CA SER A 766 -8.00 -19.21 -40.89
C SER A 766 -7.89 -20.23 -39.75
N ASP A 767 -7.15 -21.32 -39.97
CA ASP A 767 -6.92 -22.36 -38.96
C ASP A 767 -6.06 -21.83 -37.78
N ILE A 768 -4.98 -21.10 -38.08
CA ILE A 768 -4.14 -20.47 -37.03
C ILE A 768 -4.95 -19.44 -36.22
N ALA A 769 -5.86 -18.70 -36.84
CA ALA A 769 -6.77 -17.78 -36.13
C ALA A 769 -7.65 -18.53 -35.12
N ALA A 770 -8.33 -19.60 -35.54
CA ALA A 770 -9.17 -20.40 -34.66
C ALA A 770 -8.38 -21.02 -33.48
N GLN A 771 -7.14 -21.44 -33.72
CA GLN A 771 -6.24 -21.94 -32.68
C GLN A 771 -5.84 -20.84 -31.67
N ILE A 772 -5.66 -19.59 -32.11
CA ILE A 772 -5.39 -18.44 -31.22
C ILE A 772 -6.59 -18.14 -30.33
N ASP A 773 -7.82 -18.17 -30.84
CA ASP A 773 -9.01 -17.89 -30.04
C ASP A 773 -9.25 -19.01 -29.00
N ALA A 774 -9.16 -20.28 -29.40
CA ALA A 774 -9.29 -21.41 -28.49
C ALA A 774 -8.24 -21.38 -27.37
N GLN A 775 -6.97 -21.11 -27.70
CA GLN A 775 -5.90 -20.95 -26.70
C GLN A 775 -6.08 -19.67 -25.85
N GLY A 776 -6.69 -18.61 -26.41
CA GLY A 776 -7.02 -17.37 -25.71
C GLY A 776 -8.09 -17.55 -24.64
N LEU A 777 -9.13 -18.34 -24.92
CA LEU A 777 -10.14 -18.76 -23.95
C LEU A 777 -9.51 -19.61 -22.83
N LEU A 778 -8.69 -20.61 -23.18
CA LEU A 778 -7.99 -21.45 -22.20
C LEU A 778 -7.11 -20.62 -21.25
N VAL A 779 -6.38 -19.63 -21.75
CA VAL A 779 -5.58 -18.70 -20.93
C VAL A 779 -6.47 -17.84 -20.00
N ARG A 780 -7.68 -17.47 -20.43
CA ARG A 780 -8.63 -16.70 -19.60
C ARG A 780 -9.16 -17.55 -18.45
N ASP A 781 -9.55 -18.79 -18.71
CA ASP A 781 -10.09 -19.71 -17.71
C ASP A 781 -9.03 -20.19 -16.72
N LEU A 782 -7.80 -20.44 -17.17
CA LEU A 782 -6.68 -20.79 -16.29
C LEU A 782 -6.29 -19.61 -15.39
N LYS A 783 -6.24 -18.37 -15.93
CA LYS A 783 -6.03 -17.16 -15.10
C LYS A 783 -7.13 -16.92 -14.08
N ALA A 784 -8.38 -17.29 -14.38
CA ALA A 784 -9.49 -17.18 -13.43
C ALA A 784 -9.42 -18.21 -12.28
N LYS A 785 -8.67 -19.31 -12.46
CA LYS A 785 -8.44 -20.35 -11.44
C LYS A 785 -7.17 -20.08 -10.63
N ASP A 786 -6.03 -19.92 -11.28
CA ASP A 786 -4.78 -19.44 -10.67
C ASP A 786 -3.89 -18.74 -11.70
N ALA A 787 -3.81 -17.42 -11.62
CA ALA A 787 -2.96 -16.59 -12.46
C ALA A 787 -1.43 -16.80 -12.27
N LYS A 788 -1.00 -17.51 -11.22
CA LYS A 788 0.41 -17.78 -10.87
C LYS A 788 0.84 -19.22 -11.10
N SER A 789 -0.07 -20.14 -11.46
CA SER A 789 0.26 -21.55 -11.73
C SER A 789 1.28 -21.70 -12.87
N GLN A 790 1.92 -22.85 -13.00
CA GLN A 790 2.82 -23.10 -14.13
C GLN A 790 2.02 -23.32 -15.44
N GLU A 791 0.92 -24.06 -15.35
CA GLU A 791 -0.03 -24.31 -16.44
C GLU A 791 -0.54 -23.01 -17.09
N THR A 792 -0.88 -21.99 -16.29
CA THR A 792 -1.26 -20.66 -16.78
C THR A 792 -0.12 -19.99 -17.56
N LYS A 793 1.14 -20.12 -17.13
CA LYS A 793 2.30 -19.54 -17.82
C LYS A 793 2.59 -20.25 -19.14
N ASP A 794 2.50 -21.58 -19.15
CA ASP A 794 2.76 -22.40 -20.34
C ASP A 794 1.65 -22.18 -21.39
N ALA A 795 0.40 -22.04 -20.96
CA ALA A 795 -0.71 -21.67 -21.83
C ALA A 795 -0.55 -20.27 -22.45
N ILE A 796 0.00 -19.29 -21.70
CA ILE A 796 0.33 -17.95 -22.22
C ILE A 796 1.48 -18.02 -23.24
N ALA A 797 2.51 -18.82 -22.97
CA ALA A 797 3.64 -18.99 -23.89
C ALA A 797 3.16 -19.56 -25.24
N LYS A 798 2.31 -20.60 -25.21
CA LYS A 798 1.71 -21.20 -26.41
C LYS A 798 0.81 -20.22 -27.18
N LEU A 799 0.06 -19.36 -26.48
CA LEU A 799 -0.75 -18.30 -27.11
C LEU A 799 0.12 -17.27 -27.85
N LEU A 800 1.27 -16.89 -27.28
CA LEU A 800 2.21 -15.96 -27.90
C LEU A 800 2.90 -16.59 -29.13
N GLU A 801 3.24 -17.88 -29.06
CA GLU A 801 3.81 -18.62 -30.20
C GLU A 801 2.83 -18.71 -31.38
N LEU A 802 1.56 -19.04 -31.12
CA LEU A 802 0.51 -19.06 -32.15
C LEU A 802 0.29 -17.68 -32.78
N LYS A 803 0.23 -16.62 -31.96
CA LYS A 803 0.13 -15.23 -32.47
C LYS A 803 1.35 -14.83 -33.31
N LYS A 804 2.55 -15.29 -32.95
CA LYS A 804 3.74 -15.09 -33.78
C LYS A 804 3.59 -15.80 -35.13
N LYS A 805 3.22 -17.09 -35.13
CA LYS A 805 2.99 -17.87 -36.37
C LYS A 805 1.92 -17.24 -37.28
N TYR A 806 0.85 -16.68 -36.72
CA TYR A 806 -0.14 -15.93 -37.50
C TYR A 806 0.44 -14.68 -38.15
N LYS A 807 1.28 -13.91 -37.43
CA LYS A 807 1.97 -12.74 -37.99
C LYS A 807 2.99 -13.12 -39.05
N ASP A 808 3.77 -14.18 -38.80
CA ASP A 808 4.77 -14.72 -39.73
C ASP A 808 4.10 -15.21 -41.05
N VAL A 809 2.84 -15.66 -41.02
CA VAL A 809 2.07 -16.15 -42.19
C VAL A 809 1.19 -15.08 -42.86
N THR A 810 0.68 -14.07 -42.13
CA THR A 810 -0.27 -13.06 -42.66
C THR A 810 0.28 -11.65 -42.75
N GLY A 811 1.52 -11.42 -42.29
CA GLY A 811 2.14 -10.09 -42.15
C GLY A 811 1.49 -9.20 -41.07
N SER A 812 0.42 -9.65 -40.42
CA SER A 812 -0.46 -8.82 -39.58
C SER A 812 -0.60 -9.36 -38.15
N ASP A 813 -0.70 -8.46 -37.17
CA ASP A 813 -1.00 -8.85 -35.78
C ASP A 813 -2.45 -9.34 -35.64
N TYR A 814 -2.63 -10.49 -34.96
CA TYR A 814 -3.94 -11.11 -34.77
C TYR A 814 -4.93 -10.22 -34.00
N LYS A 815 -6.08 -9.93 -34.61
CA LYS A 815 -7.23 -9.21 -34.02
C LYS A 815 -8.43 -10.15 -33.83
N PRO A 816 -8.96 -10.33 -32.60
CA PRO A 816 -10.15 -11.14 -32.37
C PRO A 816 -11.36 -10.68 -33.20
N GLY A 817 -12.00 -11.62 -33.89
CA GLY A 817 -13.25 -11.38 -34.63
C GLY A 817 -13.13 -10.67 -35.99
N ALA A 818 -11.91 -10.48 -36.52
CA ALA A 818 -11.70 -9.93 -37.86
C ALA A 818 -11.38 -11.02 -38.90
N ALA A 819 -12.04 -10.99 -40.05
CA ALA A 819 -11.69 -11.85 -41.18
C ALA A 819 -10.33 -11.42 -41.80
N PRO A 820 -9.48 -12.36 -42.24
CA PRO A 820 -8.17 -12.03 -42.80
C PRO A 820 -8.30 -11.34 -44.17
N ALA A 821 -7.60 -10.22 -44.35
CA ALA A 821 -7.52 -9.52 -45.64
C ALA A 821 -6.55 -10.23 -46.59
N ALA A 822 -6.85 -10.18 -47.90
CA ALA A 822 -5.97 -10.71 -48.93
C ALA A 822 -4.72 -9.81 -49.13
N PRO A 823 -3.55 -10.37 -49.50
CA PRO A 823 -2.34 -9.59 -49.72
C PRO A 823 -2.44 -8.75 -50.99
N ALA A 824 -2.23 -7.43 -50.86
CA ALA A 824 -2.13 -6.51 -51.99
C ALA A 824 -0.68 -6.46 -52.54
N ALA A 825 -0.54 -6.25 -53.85
CA ALA A 825 0.76 -6.21 -54.53
C ALA A 825 1.55 -4.93 -54.25
N ALA A 826 2.88 -5.01 -54.35
CA ALA A 826 3.80 -3.90 -54.14
C ALA A 826 4.08 -3.09 -55.43
N PRO A 827 4.18 -1.75 -55.36
CA PRO A 827 4.90 -0.94 -56.34
C PRO A 827 6.40 -0.87 -55.97
N SER A 828 7.27 -0.67 -56.97
CA SER A 828 8.74 -0.79 -56.84
C SER A 828 9.50 0.47 -57.26
N SER A 829 10.69 0.69 -56.66
CA SER A 829 11.77 1.62 -57.08
C SER A 829 11.45 3.14 -57.10
N THR A 830 12.35 4.10 -56.91
CA THR A 830 13.69 4.26 -56.27
C THR A 830 13.90 5.78 -56.09
N GLY A 831 14.81 6.36 -55.30
CA GLY A 831 15.92 5.91 -54.45
C GLY A 831 16.67 7.17 -53.94
N ALA A 832 17.88 7.16 -53.36
CA ALA A 832 18.75 6.10 -52.88
C ALA A 832 19.75 6.69 -51.86
N ASN A 833 20.09 5.98 -50.79
CA ASN A 833 21.34 6.15 -50.03
C ASN A 833 21.51 4.96 -49.08
N GLY A 834 22.47 4.08 -49.37
CA GLY A 834 22.63 2.81 -48.66
C GLY A 834 23.43 2.96 -47.36
N VAL A 835 22.75 2.81 -46.22
CA VAL A 835 23.37 2.47 -44.94
C VAL A 835 22.56 1.32 -44.37
N ASP A 836 23.21 0.17 -44.15
CA ASP A 836 22.51 -1.03 -43.71
C ASP A 836 22.08 -0.89 -42.22
N GLU A 837 20.76 -0.81 -41.99
CA GLU A 837 20.15 -0.72 -40.65
C GLU A 837 20.54 -1.92 -39.78
N ALA A 838 20.77 -3.11 -40.36
CA ALA A 838 21.20 -4.29 -39.61
C ALA A 838 22.67 -4.19 -39.18
N ALA A 839 23.58 -3.83 -40.10
CA ALA A 839 25.01 -3.70 -39.80
C ALA A 839 25.29 -2.62 -38.74
N LEU A 840 24.61 -1.47 -38.84
CA LEU A 840 24.78 -0.36 -37.90
C LEU A 840 24.15 -0.69 -36.53
N LEU A 841 23.06 -1.47 -36.50
CA LEU A 841 22.52 -2.03 -35.26
C LEU A 841 23.47 -3.07 -34.64
N GLU A 842 24.18 -3.87 -35.45
CA GLU A 842 25.17 -4.82 -34.95
C GLU A 842 26.39 -4.10 -34.34
N GLU A 843 26.95 -3.08 -35.01
CA GLU A 843 28.07 -2.30 -34.45
C GLU A 843 27.69 -1.65 -33.10
N ILE A 844 26.46 -1.16 -32.96
CA ILE A 844 25.93 -0.62 -31.69
C ILE A 844 25.83 -1.71 -30.61
N ASN A 845 25.47 -2.94 -30.96
CA ASN A 845 25.44 -4.06 -30.02
C ASN A 845 26.86 -4.51 -29.61
N GLN A 846 27.80 -4.57 -30.55
CA GLN A 846 29.21 -4.88 -30.30
C GLN A 846 29.88 -3.80 -29.43
N GLN A 847 29.75 -2.52 -29.78
CA GLN A 847 30.22 -1.40 -28.95
C GLN A 847 29.51 -1.36 -27.58
N GLY A 848 28.23 -1.77 -27.53
CA GLY A 848 27.48 -1.98 -26.29
C GLY A 848 28.00 -3.14 -25.43
N ALA A 849 28.72 -4.11 -25.99
CA ALA A 849 29.48 -5.10 -25.23
C ALA A 849 30.81 -4.53 -24.72
N ALA A 850 31.56 -3.82 -25.57
CA ALA A 850 32.82 -3.16 -25.18
C ALA A 850 32.65 -2.20 -23.99
N VAL A 851 31.59 -1.38 -23.97
CA VAL A 851 31.25 -0.51 -22.83
C VAL A 851 31.00 -1.29 -21.53
N ARG A 852 30.42 -2.49 -21.62
CA ARG A 852 30.19 -3.35 -20.43
C ARG A 852 31.50 -3.98 -19.94
N GLU A 853 32.42 -4.33 -20.83
CA GLU A 853 33.72 -4.87 -20.45
C GLU A 853 34.63 -3.78 -19.85
N ALA A 854 34.74 -2.61 -20.48
CA ALA A 854 35.53 -1.49 -19.96
C ALA A 854 35.04 -1.06 -18.56
N LYS A 855 33.72 -0.96 -18.35
CA LYS A 855 33.13 -0.69 -17.02
C LYS A 855 33.32 -1.82 -16.01
N ALA A 856 33.55 -3.06 -16.45
CA ALA A 856 33.86 -4.17 -15.55
C ALA A 856 35.34 -4.19 -15.12
N LYS A 857 36.23 -3.54 -15.88
CA LYS A 857 37.65 -3.33 -15.52
C LYS A 857 37.79 -2.11 -14.59
N ASP A 858 37.38 -0.93 -15.05
CA ASP A 858 37.28 0.29 -14.22
C ASP A 858 36.19 1.24 -14.76
N PRO A 859 35.09 1.47 -14.01
CA PRO A 859 34.02 2.41 -14.36
C PRO A 859 34.44 3.88 -14.56
N LYS A 860 35.61 4.29 -14.06
CA LYS A 860 36.13 5.68 -14.13
C LYS A 860 37.29 5.87 -15.10
N SER A 861 37.72 4.80 -15.78
CA SER A 861 38.82 4.86 -16.76
C SER A 861 38.49 5.74 -17.96
N GLN A 862 39.53 6.28 -18.59
CA GLN A 862 39.40 6.97 -19.89
C GLN A 862 38.85 6.01 -20.97
N GLU A 863 39.32 4.75 -20.98
CA GLU A 863 38.80 3.67 -21.85
C GLU A 863 37.27 3.47 -21.70
N SER A 864 36.75 3.47 -20.48
CA SER A 864 35.30 3.42 -20.24
C SER A 864 34.59 4.67 -20.79
N THR A 865 35.15 5.87 -20.59
CA THR A 865 34.58 7.13 -21.08
C THR A 865 34.53 7.17 -22.62
N ASP A 866 35.63 6.82 -23.28
CA ASP A 866 35.74 6.82 -24.75
C ASP A 866 34.83 5.77 -25.38
N ALA A 867 34.73 4.58 -24.78
CA ALA A 867 33.81 3.54 -25.23
C ALA A 867 32.33 3.98 -25.15
N ILE A 868 31.95 4.73 -24.11
CA ILE A 868 30.61 5.31 -23.97
C ILE A 868 30.37 6.37 -25.05
N ASN A 869 31.34 7.27 -25.26
CA ASN A 869 31.22 8.34 -26.26
C ASN A 869 31.08 7.77 -27.68
N LYS A 870 31.85 6.73 -28.03
CA LYS A 870 31.69 6.02 -29.32
C LYS A 870 30.31 5.34 -29.43
N LEU A 871 29.80 4.74 -28.36
CA LEU A 871 28.45 4.16 -28.35
C LEU A 871 27.36 5.21 -28.59
N LEU A 872 27.48 6.39 -27.96
CA LEU A 872 26.53 7.50 -28.14
C LEU A 872 26.58 8.04 -29.57
N ALA A 873 27.78 8.19 -30.15
CA ALA A 873 27.95 8.61 -31.55
C ALA A 873 27.29 7.63 -32.54
N LEU A 874 27.50 6.31 -32.37
CA LEU A 874 26.84 5.31 -33.22
C LEU A 874 25.31 5.35 -33.10
N LYS A 875 24.78 5.49 -31.87
CA LYS A 875 23.31 5.62 -31.65
C LYS A 875 22.73 6.90 -32.28
N ALA A 876 23.46 8.01 -32.24
CA ALA A 876 23.07 9.25 -32.92
C ALA A 876 23.08 9.08 -34.45
N THR A 877 24.08 8.39 -35.00
CA THR A 877 24.15 8.04 -36.43
C THR A 877 22.97 7.15 -36.84
N PHE A 878 22.65 6.10 -36.07
CA PHE A 878 21.48 5.26 -36.32
C PHE A 878 20.19 6.09 -36.39
N LYS A 879 19.95 6.96 -35.39
CA LYS A 879 18.75 7.81 -35.35
C LYS A 879 18.67 8.78 -36.53
N LYS A 880 19.82 9.32 -36.98
CA LYS A 880 19.91 10.19 -38.16
C LYS A 880 19.64 9.46 -39.47
N VAL A 881 19.99 8.16 -39.56
CA VAL A 881 19.81 7.32 -40.76
C VAL A 881 18.41 6.73 -40.85
N THR A 882 17.88 6.16 -39.76
CA THR A 882 16.64 5.37 -39.76
C THR A 882 15.40 6.18 -39.34
N GLY A 883 15.59 7.37 -38.77
CA GLY A 883 14.54 8.17 -38.14
C GLY A 883 14.02 7.60 -36.81
N LYS A 884 14.58 6.49 -36.30
CA LYS A 884 14.11 5.76 -35.13
C LYS A 884 15.15 5.78 -34.01
N ASP A 885 14.70 5.78 -32.76
CA ASP A 885 15.58 5.42 -31.64
C ASP A 885 15.95 3.93 -31.69
N VAL A 886 17.18 3.62 -31.27
CA VAL A 886 17.70 2.25 -31.26
C VAL A 886 16.85 1.36 -30.34
N PRO A 887 16.28 0.24 -30.83
CA PRO A 887 15.44 -0.63 -30.02
C PRO A 887 16.20 -1.18 -28.81
N ALA A 888 15.52 -1.23 -27.66
CA ALA A 888 16.10 -1.75 -26.44
C ALA A 888 16.45 -3.25 -26.60
N PRO A 889 17.67 -3.69 -26.24
CA PRO A 889 18.07 -5.09 -26.41
C PRO A 889 17.20 -5.99 -25.53
N SER A 890 16.68 -7.06 -26.13
CA SER A 890 15.90 -8.07 -25.41
C SER A 890 16.79 -8.78 -24.40
N ASN A 891 16.51 -8.58 -23.10
CA ASN A 891 17.26 -9.21 -22.00
C ASN A 891 17.02 -10.73 -21.97
N SER A 892 17.75 -11.46 -22.81
CA SER A 892 17.93 -12.90 -22.68
C SER A 892 18.59 -13.20 -21.33
N LYS A 893 18.00 -14.11 -20.54
CA LYS A 893 18.50 -14.45 -19.21
C LYS A 893 19.91 -15.02 -19.34
N HIS A 894 20.91 -14.31 -18.81
CA HIS A 894 22.20 -14.87 -18.41
C HIS A 894 22.31 -14.76 -16.89
N GLY A 895 22.40 -15.90 -16.21
CA GLY A 895 22.50 -15.96 -14.76
C GLY A 895 23.90 -16.35 -14.31
N LYS A 896 24.44 -15.66 -13.30
CA LYS A 896 25.47 -16.20 -12.40
C LYS A 896 25.58 -15.39 -11.11
N LYS A 897 25.46 -16.12 -10.00
CA LYS A 897 26.34 -16.06 -8.81
C LYS A 897 27.19 -14.79 -8.62
N LYS A 898 26.85 -14.01 -7.60
CA LYS A 898 27.50 -14.16 -6.29
C LYS A 898 26.53 -13.83 -5.17
#